data_AF-E1BJ90-F1
#
_entry.id   AF-E1BJ90-F1
#
_cell.length_a   1.000
_cell.length_b   1.000
_cell.length_c   1.000
_cell.angle_alpha   90.00
_cell.angle_beta   90.00
_cell.angle_gamma   90.00
#
_symmetry.space_group_name_H-M   'P 1'
#
loop_
_entity.id
_entity.type
_entity.pdbx_description
1 polymer ?
#
loop_
_entity_poly.entity_id
_entity_poly.type
_entity_poly.pdbx_seq_one_letter_code
_entity_poly.pdbx_strand_id
1 'polypeptide(L)'
;MPPPRTREGRGPWDRPRAPSPEAAPEKWNWNCPETRRLFEDAFFGDEDYIRQGSEECQKFWTFFERLQRFQNLKTTRKEEKDARQPKHSHPALADLPRAYDPRYRINLSVLGPDARDSRGPGRRLPPERASEFRQALLHYLDFCQKQAFGRLAKLQRERAALPIAQYGHHILQMLKEHQVVVVAGDTGCGKSTQVPQYLLAAGCSHVACTQPRRIACISLAKRVGFESLSQYGSQVGYQIRFESTRSAATKIVFLTVGLLLRQMQREPSLPQYQVLIVDEVHERHLHNDFLLGVLQRQLPQRPDLKVVLMSATINISLFSSYFGNAPVVQVPGRLFPITVVYQPQEAEPTTSKSEKLDPRPFLRVLEAIDNKYPPEERGDLLVFLSGMAEISAVLEPAQAYASHTQRWVVLPLHSALSVADQDKVFDVAPPGVRKCILSTNIAETSVTIDGIRFVVDSGKVKEMSYDPQAKLQRLQEFWISQASAEQRKGRAGRTGPGVCFRLYAESDYDAFAPYPVPEIRRVALDALVLQMKSMSVGDPRTFPFIEPPPPTSLETAILYLRDQGALDSSEALTPIGSLLAQLPVDVVIGKMLILGSMFHLAEPVLTIAAALSVQTPFTRSAQSNPECAATRRPLESDQGDPFTLLNVFNTWVQVKSERGRNSRKWCRHRGIEEHRLYEMANLRRQFKELLEDHGLLAGAQAPQPGDSYSRLQRRRERQALYELKRRHEEGVGRKRKVLRVQDDQDGWSSDEDRGGSASRGAGDSVDIQDVKFKLRHNLEQLHAAASSAQALTRDQMALLKLVLGRGLYPQLAVPDPFNSSRKDSDQIFHTQTKQGVVLHPTCVFTNSPEVLHAQEQAARGSDGSRDDRDKMSSKHQLVTFVSLLETNKPYLVNCVRIPALQSLLLFSRSLDTNGDCSRLVADGWLELQLADTESAVRLLAASLRLRAHWESALDRQLAHQARRRLEDEEEEEEEAPVNHKEVAALSRELLQFMTSKVSYSLRRLTGLEAQNLYVGPQTITAAPSLPGLFGNSTPSPHPTKGGYAVTDFLTYNCLTSDADLYSDCLRTFWTCPHCGLHMPLTPLERIAHENTCPEAPQGGPPGKASRRRQSWSSAEARREPEPQRFLEFGWE
;
A
#
# COMPACT_ATOMS: atom_id res chain seq x y z
N MET A 1 45.31 -40.27 -41.72
CA MET A 1 46.67 -40.37 -42.29
C MET A 1 47.70 -40.07 -41.19
N PRO A 2 48.95 -40.57 -41.29
CA PRO A 2 49.65 -41.21 -40.14
C PRO A 2 51.07 -40.58 -39.91
N PRO A 3 52.12 -41.22 -39.30
CA PRO A 3 52.29 -42.51 -38.59
C PRO A 3 53.09 -42.31 -37.24
N PRO A 4 54.08 -43.13 -36.76
CA PRO A 4 54.42 -44.59 -36.89
C PRO A 4 54.87 -45.36 -35.59
N ARG A 5 54.81 -46.72 -35.63
CA ARG A 5 55.80 -47.76 -35.14
C ARG A 5 56.24 -47.84 -33.63
N THR A 6 56.65 -48.98 -33.04
CA THR A 6 57.08 -50.32 -33.56
C THR A 6 56.94 -51.49 -32.53
N ARG A 7 56.60 -52.70 -33.04
CA ARG A 7 57.11 -54.08 -32.70
C ARG A 7 57.03 -54.67 -31.27
N GLU A 8 56.31 -55.78 -31.03
CA GLU A 8 56.54 -57.24 -31.31
C GLU A 8 57.08 -57.98 -30.07
N GLY A 9 56.70 -59.23 -29.74
CA GLY A 9 55.87 -60.21 -30.45
C GLY A 9 55.22 -61.27 -29.53
N ARG A 10 54.57 -62.28 -30.13
CA ARG A 10 53.80 -63.34 -29.43
C ARG A 10 54.61 -64.62 -29.21
N GLY A 11 54.26 -65.39 -28.17
CA GLY A 11 54.60 -66.81 -28.04
C GLY A 11 53.50 -67.55 -27.25
N PRO A 12 52.91 -68.65 -27.76
CA PRO A 12 51.88 -69.42 -27.06
C PRO A 12 52.47 -70.62 -26.27
N TRP A 13 51.57 -71.37 -25.60
CA TRP A 13 51.79 -72.53 -24.73
C TRP A 13 52.22 -72.19 -23.28
N ASP A 14 51.22 -72.11 -22.38
CA ASP A 14 51.00 -73.21 -21.43
C ASP A 14 49.67 -73.05 -20.66
N ARG A 15 49.02 -74.17 -20.34
CA ARG A 15 47.93 -74.24 -19.35
C ARG A 15 48.44 -74.97 -18.10
N PRO A 16 48.61 -74.27 -16.96
CA PRO A 16 48.57 -74.96 -15.67
C PRO A 16 47.60 -74.32 -14.67
N ARG A 17 46.84 -75.21 -14.01
CA ARG A 17 46.31 -75.18 -12.63
C ARG A 17 45.71 -73.88 -12.07
N ALA A 18 44.45 -73.99 -11.66
CA ALA A 18 43.83 -73.08 -10.70
C ALA A 18 44.50 -73.18 -9.31
N PRO A 19 44.73 -72.04 -8.62
CA PRO A 19 45.00 -72.02 -7.18
C PRO A 19 43.70 -72.10 -6.36
N SER A 20 43.80 -72.62 -5.14
CA SER A 20 42.71 -72.81 -4.19
C SER A 20 42.18 -71.50 -3.58
N PRO A 21 40.88 -71.38 -3.26
CA PRO A 21 40.32 -70.20 -2.62
C PRO A 21 40.33 -70.32 -1.09
N GLU A 22 41.32 -69.69 -0.44
CA GLU A 22 41.17 -69.16 0.92
C GLU A 22 41.45 -67.66 0.88
N ALA A 23 40.39 -66.86 0.97
CA ALA A 23 40.47 -65.40 1.05
C ALA A 23 39.41 -64.90 2.04
N ALA A 24 39.82 -63.96 2.90
CA ALA A 24 39.00 -63.43 3.99
C ALA A 24 37.71 -62.73 3.50
N PRO A 25 36.65 -62.65 4.33
CA PRO A 25 35.43 -61.94 3.97
C PRO A 25 35.69 -60.45 3.71
N GLU A 26 35.42 -59.99 2.50
CA GLU A 26 35.54 -58.57 2.14
C GLU A 26 34.69 -57.70 3.08
N LYS A 27 35.33 -56.70 3.72
CA LYS A 27 34.62 -55.69 4.52
C LYS A 27 33.80 -54.78 3.61
N TRP A 28 32.53 -55.14 3.43
CA TRP A 28 31.56 -54.37 2.66
C TRP A 28 31.44 -52.92 3.18
N ASN A 29 31.77 -51.94 2.33
CA ASN A 29 31.87 -50.53 2.73
C ASN A 29 30.60 -49.75 2.38
N TRP A 30 29.71 -49.58 3.36
CA TRP A 30 28.46 -48.81 3.25
C TRP A 30 28.66 -47.30 2.94
N ASN A 31 29.88 -46.79 3.05
CA ASN A 31 30.21 -45.41 2.68
C ASN A 31 30.72 -45.28 1.23
N CYS A 32 30.86 -46.38 0.49
CA CYS A 32 31.19 -46.33 -0.93
C CYS A 32 29.98 -45.84 -1.77
N PRO A 33 30.14 -44.82 -2.64
CA PRO A 33 29.06 -44.35 -3.51
C PRO A 33 28.48 -45.42 -4.43
N GLU A 34 29.33 -46.31 -4.98
CA GLU A 34 28.89 -47.42 -5.82
C GLU A 34 28.01 -48.42 -5.05
N THR A 35 28.40 -48.72 -3.81
CA THR A 35 27.62 -49.57 -2.91
C THR A 35 26.26 -48.94 -2.57
N ARG A 36 26.22 -47.64 -2.26
CA ARG A 36 24.94 -46.96 -1.99
C ARG A 36 24.02 -47.03 -3.22
N ARG A 37 24.54 -46.69 -4.40
CA ARG A 37 23.79 -46.72 -5.67
C ARG A 37 23.18 -48.09 -5.95
N LEU A 38 23.93 -49.18 -5.79
CA LEU A 38 23.42 -50.56 -5.97
C LEU A 38 22.23 -50.91 -5.04
N PHE A 39 22.19 -50.34 -3.82
CA PHE A 39 21.05 -50.54 -2.91
C PHE A 39 19.89 -49.59 -3.20
N GLU A 40 20.15 -48.36 -3.65
CA GLU A 40 19.10 -47.45 -4.13
C GLU A 40 18.39 -48.01 -5.38
N ASP A 41 19.16 -48.52 -6.35
CA ASP A 41 18.63 -49.15 -7.57
C ASP A 41 17.74 -50.39 -7.25
N ALA A 42 17.99 -51.07 -6.12
CA ALA A 42 17.26 -52.27 -5.71
C ALA A 42 16.01 -51.99 -4.86
N PHE A 43 16.04 -50.97 -3.99
CA PHE A 43 15.01 -50.72 -2.97
C PHE A 43 14.25 -49.38 -3.14
N PHE A 44 14.72 -48.46 -3.99
CA PHE A 44 14.17 -47.10 -4.14
C PHE A 44 13.83 -46.73 -5.59
N GLY A 45 13.13 -47.62 -6.30
CA GLY A 45 12.61 -47.35 -7.64
C GLY A 45 11.48 -46.29 -7.65
N ASP A 46 11.01 -45.90 -8.84
CA ASP A 46 10.01 -44.83 -8.99
C ASP A 46 8.66 -45.14 -8.32
N GLU A 47 8.31 -46.42 -8.22
CA GLU A 47 7.10 -46.95 -7.57
C GLU A 47 7.29 -47.27 -6.07
N ASP A 48 8.50 -47.13 -5.52
CA ASP A 48 8.77 -47.40 -4.11
C ASP A 48 8.46 -46.18 -3.21
N TYR A 49 8.20 -46.45 -1.93
CA TYR A 49 7.83 -45.41 -0.94
C TYR A 49 8.92 -44.34 -0.73
N ILE A 50 10.18 -44.72 -0.92
CA ILE A 50 11.32 -43.80 -1.01
C ILE A 50 11.83 -43.91 -2.44
N ARG A 51 11.92 -42.77 -3.14
CA ARG A 51 12.43 -42.71 -4.51
C ARG A 51 13.91 -42.37 -4.53
N GLN A 52 14.64 -42.90 -5.51
CA GLN A 52 16.04 -42.59 -5.74
C GLN A 52 16.24 -41.07 -5.87
N GLY A 53 17.29 -40.54 -5.23
CA GLY A 53 17.60 -39.11 -5.23
C GLY A 53 16.65 -38.19 -4.43
N SER A 54 15.59 -38.70 -3.78
CA SER A 54 14.69 -37.86 -2.99
C SER A 54 15.31 -37.41 -1.64
N GLU A 55 14.72 -36.40 -0.99
CA GLU A 55 15.15 -36.03 0.36
C GLU A 55 14.96 -37.17 1.37
N GLU A 56 13.93 -38.01 1.19
CA GLU A 56 13.63 -39.17 2.02
C GLU A 56 14.75 -40.21 1.94
N CYS A 57 15.35 -40.38 0.75
CA CYS A 57 16.55 -41.21 0.57
C CYS A 57 17.74 -40.67 1.38
N GLN A 58 18.00 -39.36 1.32
CA GLN A 58 19.07 -38.72 2.11
C GLN A 58 18.81 -38.80 3.63
N LYS A 59 17.55 -38.62 4.06
CA LYS A 59 17.12 -38.77 5.45
C LYS A 59 17.27 -40.22 5.92
N PHE A 60 16.95 -41.21 5.07
CA PHE A 60 17.19 -42.62 5.32
C PHE A 60 18.68 -42.93 5.48
N TRP A 61 19.55 -42.51 4.55
CA TRP A 61 21.00 -42.74 4.70
C TRP A 61 21.58 -42.10 5.97
N THR A 62 21.10 -40.90 6.33
CA THR A 62 21.48 -40.22 7.58
C THR A 62 21.01 -41.02 8.81
N PHE A 63 19.85 -41.67 8.74
CA PHE A 63 19.36 -42.57 9.79
C PHE A 63 20.18 -43.87 9.83
N PHE A 64 20.47 -44.47 8.68
CA PHE A 64 21.25 -45.70 8.52
C PHE A 64 22.65 -45.56 9.11
N GLU A 65 23.37 -44.48 8.80
CA GLU A 65 24.69 -44.18 9.40
C GLU A 65 24.61 -44.06 10.93
N ARG A 66 23.54 -43.45 11.46
CA ARG A 66 23.34 -43.33 12.92
C ARG A 66 22.95 -44.66 13.57
N LEU A 67 22.17 -45.49 12.88
CA LEU A 67 21.80 -46.83 13.32
C LEU A 67 23.03 -47.74 13.38
N GLN A 68 23.89 -47.71 12.35
CA GLN A 68 25.16 -48.43 12.34
C GLN A 68 26.10 -47.94 13.45
N ARG A 69 26.24 -46.63 13.65
CA ARG A 69 27.02 -46.09 14.79
C ARG A 69 26.45 -46.56 16.13
N PHE A 70 25.12 -46.58 16.30
CA PHE A 70 24.46 -47.06 17.51
C PHE A 70 24.69 -48.56 17.76
N GLN A 71 24.64 -49.39 16.71
CA GLN A 71 24.95 -50.82 16.80
C GLN A 71 26.43 -51.04 17.17
N ASN A 72 27.37 -50.33 16.51
CA ASN A 72 28.81 -50.40 16.77
C ASN A 72 29.20 -49.87 18.17
N LEU A 73 28.51 -48.84 18.69
CA LEU A 73 28.64 -48.35 20.06
C LEU A 73 28.09 -49.34 21.10
N LYS A 74 27.29 -50.32 20.69
CA LYS A 74 26.68 -51.32 21.59
C LYS A 74 27.37 -52.67 21.51
N THR A 75 28.11 -52.99 20.44
CA THR A 75 29.07 -54.11 20.40
C THR A 75 30.30 -53.78 21.24
N THR A 76 30.91 -52.61 21.04
CA THR A 76 32.00 -52.11 21.91
C THR A 76 31.59 -52.06 23.38
N ARG A 77 30.43 -51.49 23.74
CA ARG A 77 29.89 -51.56 25.12
C ARG A 77 29.54 -52.97 25.64
N LYS A 78 29.49 -53.98 24.78
CA LYS A 78 29.30 -55.39 25.18
C LYS A 78 30.66 -56.07 25.46
N GLU A 79 31.73 -55.60 24.84
CA GLU A 79 33.12 -55.98 25.09
C GLU A 79 33.69 -55.21 26.30
N GLU A 80 33.38 -53.92 26.45
CA GLU A 80 33.79 -53.07 27.59
C GLU A 80 33.00 -53.35 28.89
N LYS A 81 32.06 -54.30 28.90
CA LYS A 81 31.16 -54.48 30.05
C LYS A 81 31.81 -55.09 31.31
N ASP A 82 33.12 -55.34 31.26
CA ASP A 82 33.96 -55.63 32.44
C ASP A 82 34.60 -54.36 33.08
N ALA A 83 34.45 -53.15 32.52
CA ALA A 83 35.03 -51.93 33.11
C ALA A 83 34.22 -50.62 32.93
N ARG A 84 33.25 -50.42 33.84
CA ARG A 84 32.62 -49.11 34.20
C ARG A 84 31.77 -48.39 33.13
N GLN A 85 30.95 -47.44 33.61
CA GLN A 85 29.84 -46.80 32.87
C GLN A 85 30.29 -45.68 31.92
N PRO A 86 29.64 -45.55 30.73
CA PRO A 86 29.67 -44.29 29.98
C PRO A 86 28.29 -43.61 29.88
N LYS A 87 28.25 -42.32 30.22
CA LYS A 87 27.10 -41.40 30.04
C LYS A 87 26.81 -41.13 28.54
N HIS A 88 25.66 -40.51 28.26
CA HIS A 88 25.20 -40.00 26.95
C HIS A 88 24.95 -41.05 25.84
N SER A 89 23.81 -41.73 25.92
CA SER A 89 23.13 -42.32 24.75
C SER A 89 22.22 -41.29 24.08
N HIS A 90 22.29 -41.14 22.75
CA HIS A 90 21.31 -40.35 21.99
C HIS A 90 19.89 -40.91 22.18
N PRO A 91 18.91 -40.16 22.71
CA PRO A 91 17.61 -40.72 23.07
C PRO A 91 16.84 -41.35 21.91
N ALA A 92 16.90 -40.75 20.72
CA ALA A 92 16.02 -41.05 19.59
C ALA A 92 16.20 -42.42 18.92
N LEU A 93 17.25 -43.18 19.26
CA LEU A 93 17.50 -44.54 18.73
C LEU A 93 17.51 -45.62 19.84
N ALA A 94 17.30 -45.24 21.10
CA ALA A 94 17.32 -46.18 22.23
C ALA A 94 16.17 -47.19 22.19
N ASP A 95 15.03 -46.80 21.60
CA ASP A 95 13.75 -47.51 21.63
C ASP A 95 13.54 -48.50 20.47
N LEU A 96 14.53 -48.68 19.59
CA LEU A 96 14.44 -49.58 18.43
C LEU A 96 14.80 -51.04 18.79
N PRO A 97 13.91 -52.03 18.54
CA PRO A 97 14.19 -53.45 18.77
C PRO A 97 15.30 -54.02 17.88
N ARG A 98 15.98 -55.08 18.34
CA ARG A 98 17.03 -55.79 17.55
C ARG A 98 16.49 -56.48 16.30
N ALA A 99 15.27 -57.02 16.37
CA ALA A 99 14.55 -57.62 15.27
C ALA A 99 13.26 -56.83 15.06
N TYR A 100 12.89 -56.54 13.81
CA TYR A 100 11.63 -55.87 13.50
C TYR A 100 10.48 -56.87 13.71
N ASP A 101 9.55 -56.58 14.63
CA ASP A 101 8.39 -57.43 14.87
C ASP A 101 7.27 -57.12 13.86
N PRO A 102 6.77 -58.09 13.07
CA PRO A 102 5.68 -57.87 12.12
C PRO A 102 4.38 -57.30 12.70
N ARG A 103 4.20 -57.35 14.03
CA ARG A 103 3.04 -56.75 14.72
C ARG A 103 3.10 -55.22 14.78
N TYR A 104 4.26 -54.59 14.55
CA TYR A 104 4.32 -53.15 14.32
C TYR A 104 3.68 -52.85 12.96
N ARG A 105 2.55 -52.11 12.98
CA ARG A 105 1.65 -51.91 11.83
C ARG A 105 2.19 -50.89 10.82
N ILE A 106 3.26 -51.26 10.12
CA ILE A 106 3.60 -50.65 8.82
C ILE A 106 2.67 -51.28 7.78
N ASN A 107 1.68 -50.52 7.30
CA ASN A 107 0.72 -50.95 6.28
C ASN A 107 1.31 -50.93 4.85
N LEU A 108 2.61 -51.20 4.71
CA LEU A 108 3.38 -51.10 3.47
C LEU A 108 4.30 -52.31 3.33
N SER A 109 4.15 -53.06 2.26
CA SER A 109 5.08 -54.14 1.90
C SER A 109 6.33 -53.55 1.26
N VAL A 110 7.46 -53.54 1.99
CA VAL A 110 8.77 -53.27 1.39
C VAL A 110 9.15 -54.47 0.51
N LEU A 111 8.99 -54.34 -0.80
CA LEU A 111 9.46 -55.31 -1.78
C LEU A 111 10.99 -55.31 -1.80
N GLY A 112 11.60 -56.48 -1.70
CA GLY A 112 13.05 -56.65 -1.86
C GLY A 112 13.42 -57.06 -3.29
N PRO A 113 14.72 -57.06 -3.63
CA PRO A 113 15.19 -57.57 -4.92
C PRO A 113 14.77 -59.03 -5.19
N ASP A 114 14.54 -59.84 -4.14
CA ASP A 114 14.06 -61.22 -4.25
C ASP A 114 12.63 -61.35 -4.81
N ALA A 115 11.86 -60.26 -4.85
CA ALA A 115 10.47 -60.22 -5.34
C ALA A 115 10.33 -59.50 -6.69
N ARG A 116 11.40 -58.91 -7.23
CA ARG A 116 11.42 -58.28 -8.56
C ARG A 116 12.03 -59.25 -9.57
N ASP A 117 11.23 -59.66 -10.53
CA ASP A 117 11.55 -60.77 -11.43
C ASP A 117 12.86 -60.52 -12.23
N SER A 118 13.72 -61.54 -12.26
CA SER A 118 15.14 -61.37 -12.63
C SER A 118 15.36 -61.25 -14.15
N ARG A 119 15.26 -60.04 -14.71
CA ARG A 119 15.59 -59.76 -16.13
C ARG A 119 16.44 -58.50 -16.36
N GLY A 120 17.51 -58.32 -15.58
CA GLY A 120 18.52 -57.28 -15.83
C GLY A 120 19.95 -57.78 -15.50
N PRO A 121 20.99 -57.38 -16.27
CA PRO A 121 22.37 -57.78 -16.02
C PRO A 121 23.01 -56.95 -14.89
N GLY A 122 22.54 -57.16 -13.65
CA GLY A 122 23.01 -56.48 -12.44
C GLY A 122 23.78 -57.42 -11.49
N ARG A 123 24.80 -56.88 -10.81
CA ARG A 123 25.62 -57.60 -9.82
C ARG A 123 24.73 -58.05 -8.65
N ARG A 124 24.67 -59.36 -8.34
CA ARG A 124 23.83 -59.87 -7.23
C ARG A 124 24.28 -59.25 -5.89
N LEU A 125 23.34 -58.65 -5.16
CA LEU A 125 23.54 -58.20 -3.79
C LEU A 125 23.66 -59.42 -2.85
N PRO A 126 24.59 -59.43 -1.87
CA PRO A 126 24.65 -60.50 -0.88
C PRO A 126 23.35 -60.56 -0.04
N PRO A 127 22.71 -61.73 0.12
CA PRO A 127 21.39 -61.84 0.74
C PRO A 127 21.37 -61.36 2.19
N GLU A 128 22.45 -61.58 2.95
CA GLU A 128 22.61 -61.08 4.33
C GLU A 128 22.58 -59.54 4.38
N ARG A 129 23.25 -58.87 3.44
CA ARG A 129 23.32 -57.40 3.38
C ARG A 129 22.04 -56.80 2.81
N ALA A 130 21.37 -57.48 1.89
CA ALA A 130 20.02 -57.13 1.44
C ALA A 130 19.02 -57.19 2.62
N SER A 131 19.11 -58.22 3.47
CA SER A 131 18.30 -58.35 4.69
C SER A 131 18.60 -57.26 5.73
N GLU A 132 19.88 -56.99 6.02
CA GLU A 132 20.32 -55.91 6.92
C GLU A 132 19.78 -54.55 6.49
N PHE A 133 19.88 -54.23 5.20
CA PHE A 133 19.38 -52.99 4.62
C PHE A 133 17.84 -52.90 4.69
N ARG A 134 17.14 -53.97 4.30
CA ARG A 134 15.67 -54.05 4.38
C ARG A 134 15.17 -53.88 5.82
N GLN A 135 15.86 -54.46 6.80
CA GLN A 135 15.51 -54.31 8.20
C GLN A 135 15.74 -52.87 8.69
N ALA A 136 16.85 -52.23 8.30
CA ALA A 136 17.10 -50.83 8.63
C ALA A 136 16.08 -49.89 7.97
N LEU A 137 15.62 -50.20 6.76
CA LEU A 137 14.54 -49.49 6.08
C LEU A 137 13.20 -49.62 6.81
N LEU A 138 12.84 -50.83 7.28
CA LEU A 138 11.65 -51.03 8.11
C LEU A 138 11.74 -50.24 9.44
N HIS A 139 12.90 -50.22 10.10
CA HIS A 139 13.12 -49.41 11.31
C HIS A 139 13.05 -47.90 11.03
N TYR A 140 13.51 -47.43 9.87
CA TYR A 140 13.36 -46.04 9.44
C TYR A 140 11.88 -45.67 9.21
N LEU A 141 11.13 -46.54 8.54
CA LEU A 141 9.70 -46.34 8.28
C LEU A 141 8.90 -46.34 9.59
N ASP A 142 9.15 -47.28 10.51
CA ASP A 142 8.57 -47.28 11.87
C ASP A 142 8.95 -46.02 12.66
N PHE A 143 10.21 -45.59 12.62
CA PHE A 143 10.65 -44.35 13.25
C PHE A 143 9.92 -43.12 12.69
N CYS A 144 9.79 -43.00 11.37
CA CYS A 144 9.02 -41.94 10.71
C CYS A 144 7.54 -42.00 11.08
N GLN A 145 6.94 -43.19 11.10
CA GLN A 145 5.55 -43.41 11.46
C GLN A 145 5.28 -43.05 12.94
N LYS A 146 6.14 -43.49 13.87
CA LYS A 146 6.11 -43.11 15.30
C LYS A 146 6.30 -41.61 15.49
N GLN A 147 7.21 -40.98 14.73
CA GLN A 147 7.39 -39.53 14.79
C GLN A 147 6.16 -38.77 14.28
N ALA A 148 5.52 -39.25 13.21
CA ALA A 148 4.28 -38.68 12.69
C ALA A 148 3.12 -38.83 13.69
N PHE A 149 2.89 -40.04 14.22
CA PHE A 149 1.89 -40.29 15.26
C PHE A 149 2.17 -39.51 16.55
N GLY A 150 3.43 -39.36 16.96
CA GLY A 150 3.82 -38.54 18.11
C GLY A 150 3.49 -37.05 17.92
N ARG A 151 3.71 -36.50 16.72
CA ARG A 151 3.29 -35.14 16.35
C ARG A 151 1.76 -35.01 16.34
N LEU A 152 1.06 -35.97 15.75
CA LEU A 152 -0.41 -36.05 15.70
C LEU A 152 -1.02 -36.06 17.11
N ALA A 153 -0.57 -36.97 17.98
CA ALA A 153 -1.03 -37.10 19.34
C ALA A 153 -0.67 -35.88 20.21
N LYS A 154 0.39 -35.14 19.86
CA LYS A 154 0.72 -33.83 20.48
C LYS A 154 -0.29 -32.76 20.04
N LEU A 155 -0.54 -32.64 18.74
CA LEU A 155 -1.51 -31.68 18.18
C LEU A 155 -2.93 -31.91 18.71
N GLN A 156 -3.39 -33.16 18.78
CA GLN A 156 -4.69 -33.52 19.35
C GLN A 156 -4.79 -33.12 20.83
N ARG A 157 -3.75 -33.37 21.64
CA ARG A 157 -3.68 -32.92 23.04
C ARG A 157 -3.66 -31.41 23.18
N GLU A 158 -2.90 -30.70 22.34
CA GLU A 158 -2.88 -29.23 22.33
C GLU A 158 -4.25 -28.64 22.01
N ARG A 159 -4.95 -29.17 20.98
CA ARG A 159 -6.29 -28.74 20.60
C ARG A 159 -7.36 -29.06 21.66
N ALA A 160 -7.32 -30.27 22.24
CA ALA A 160 -8.24 -30.66 23.31
C ALA A 160 -8.04 -29.84 24.62
N ALA A 161 -6.87 -29.25 24.82
CA ALA A 161 -6.57 -28.36 25.94
C ALA A 161 -7.00 -26.89 25.72
N LEU A 162 -7.55 -26.53 24.55
CA LEU A 162 -8.13 -25.20 24.32
C LEU A 162 -9.52 -25.12 24.94
N PRO A 163 -9.90 -24.04 25.66
CA PRO A 163 -11.22 -23.89 26.26
C PRO A 163 -12.37 -24.13 25.28
N ILE A 164 -12.24 -23.66 24.04
CA ILE A 164 -13.26 -23.82 22.99
C ILE A 164 -13.49 -25.28 22.55
N ALA A 165 -12.64 -26.23 22.95
CA ALA A 165 -12.82 -27.66 22.64
C ALA A 165 -14.14 -28.19 23.22
N GLN A 166 -14.49 -27.78 24.43
CA GLN A 166 -15.69 -28.22 25.14
C GLN A 166 -16.99 -27.69 24.51
N TYR A 167 -16.91 -26.54 23.82
CA TYR A 167 -18.05 -25.84 23.23
C TYR A 167 -18.29 -26.17 21.75
N GLY A 168 -17.40 -26.96 21.11
CA GLY A 168 -17.45 -27.19 19.66
C GLY A 168 -18.77 -27.78 19.16
N HIS A 169 -19.33 -28.77 19.87
CA HIS A 169 -20.64 -29.33 19.52
C HIS A 169 -21.78 -28.32 19.70
N HIS A 170 -21.74 -27.54 20.78
CA HIS A 170 -22.77 -26.53 21.06
C HIS A 170 -22.76 -25.41 20.01
N ILE A 171 -21.59 -24.91 19.59
CA ILE A 171 -21.47 -23.94 18.47
C ILE A 171 -22.10 -24.49 17.19
N LEU A 172 -21.83 -25.76 16.84
CA LEU A 172 -22.39 -26.40 15.66
C LEU A 172 -23.91 -26.63 15.75
N GLN A 173 -24.43 -26.91 16.95
CA GLN A 173 -25.87 -27.01 17.19
C GLN A 173 -26.55 -25.65 17.02
N MET A 174 -26.05 -24.60 17.69
CA MET A 174 -26.63 -23.26 17.60
C MET A 174 -26.65 -22.75 16.16
N LEU A 175 -25.62 -23.05 15.35
CA LEU A 175 -25.56 -22.62 13.95
C LEU A 175 -26.47 -23.43 13.01
N LYS A 176 -26.91 -24.64 13.39
CA LYS A 176 -27.98 -25.34 12.68
C LYS A 176 -29.31 -24.63 12.91
N GLU A 177 -29.63 -24.39 14.18
CA GLU A 177 -30.89 -23.80 14.65
C GLU A 177 -31.05 -22.32 14.26
N HIS A 178 -29.97 -21.53 14.26
CA HIS A 178 -30.00 -20.08 14.06
C HIS A 178 -29.18 -19.68 12.82
N GLN A 179 -29.54 -18.56 12.18
CA GLN A 179 -28.80 -18.05 11.02
C GLN A 179 -27.50 -17.32 11.42
N VAL A 180 -27.54 -16.60 12.55
CA VAL A 180 -26.40 -15.87 13.13
C VAL A 180 -26.09 -16.44 14.52
N VAL A 181 -24.82 -16.64 14.83
CA VAL A 181 -24.34 -17.03 16.17
C VAL A 181 -23.15 -16.17 16.57
N VAL A 182 -23.14 -15.67 17.82
CA VAL A 182 -22.02 -14.91 18.38
C VAL A 182 -21.18 -15.81 19.27
N VAL A 183 -19.90 -16.00 18.94
CA VAL A 183 -18.94 -16.77 19.74
C VAL A 183 -17.98 -15.81 20.43
N ALA A 184 -18.12 -15.69 21.75
CA ALA A 184 -17.32 -14.79 22.58
C ALA A 184 -16.32 -15.55 23.44
N GLY A 185 -15.17 -14.94 23.73
CA GLY A 185 -14.21 -15.46 24.70
C GLY A 185 -12.80 -14.91 24.48
N ASP A 186 -11.97 -14.90 25.52
CA ASP A 186 -10.72 -14.14 25.54
C ASP A 186 -9.68 -14.56 24.48
N THR A 187 -8.69 -13.71 24.25
CA THR A 187 -7.56 -14.04 23.38
C THR A 187 -6.87 -15.33 23.86
N GLY A 188 -6.63 -16.27 22.94
CA GLY A 188 -6.04 -17.58 23.26
C GLY A 188 -7.03 -18.70 23.60
N CYS A 189 -8.34 -18.45 23.71
CA CYS A 189 -9.33 -19.51 23.95
C CYS A 189 -9.53 -20.47 22.74
N GLY A 190 -9.14 -20.04 21.53
CA GLY A 190 -9.02 -20.89 20.33
C GLY A 190 -9.92 -20.52 19.14
N LYS A 191 -10.88 -19.60 19.28
CA LYS A 191 -11.91 -19.19 18.27
C LYS A 191 -11.45 -19.29 16.81
N SER A 192 -10.56 -18.39 16.40
CA SER A 192 -10.07 -18.19 15.02
C SER A 192 -9.37 -19.41 14.41
N THR A 193 -8.93 -20.35 15.25
CA THR A 193 -8.29 -21.60 14.79
C THR A 193 -9.24 -22.79 14.77
N GLN A 194 -10.11 -22.94 15.78
CA GLN A 194 -10.91 -24.16 15.94
C GLN A 194 -12.30 -24.07 15.31
N VAL A 195 -12.98 -22.91 15.36
CA VAL A 195 -14.34 -22.77 14.78
C VAL A 195 -14.39 -23.12 13.28
N PRO A 196 -13.44 -22.66 12.43
CA PRO A 196 -13.39 -23.10 11.02
C PRO A 196 -13.18 -24.62 10.88
N GLN A 197 -12.41 -25.24 11.76
CA GLN A 197 -12.16 -26.69 11.75
C GLN A 197 -13.39 -27.50 12.17
N TYR A 198 -14.19 -26.99 13.13
CA TYR A 198 -15.45 -27.63 13.53
C TYR A 198 -16.47 -27.63 12.40
N LEU A 199 -16.60 -26.51 11.67
CA LEU A 199 -17.49 -26.40 10.52
C LEU A 199 -17.08 -27.37 9.40
N LEU A 200 -15.78 -27.44 9.07
CA LEU A 200 -15.26 -28.39 8.10
C LEU A 200 -15.48 -29.86 8.53
N ALA A 201 -15.31 -30.17 9.82
CA ALA A 201 -15.58 -31.50 10.37
C ALA A 201 -17.08 -31.85 10.39
N ALA A 202 -17.96 -30.87 10.50
CA ALA A 202 -19.41 -31.01 10.38
C ALA A 202 -19.90 -31.17 8.92
N GLY A 203 -18.99 -31.17 7.94
CA GLY A 203 -19.31 -31.31 6.52
C GLY A 203 -19.57 -30.01 5.79
N CYS A 204 -19.49 -28.84 6.46
CA CYS A 204 -19.60 -27.56 5.77
C CYS A 204 -18.46 -27.41 4.75
N SER A 205 -18.81 -26.92 3.57
CA SER A 205 -17.86 -26.59 2.50
C SER A 205 -18.00 -25.11 2.17
N HIS A 206 -16.95 -24.52 1.62
CA HIS A 206 -16.94 -23.10 1.25
C HIS A 206 -17.18 -22.15 2.44
N VAL A 207 -16.38 -22.33 3.50
CA VAL A 207 -16.32 -21.45 4.67
C VAL A 207 -15.35 -20.30 4.39
N ALA A 208 -15.82 -19.06 4.51
CA ALA A 208 -14.97 -17.87 4.46
C ALA A 208 -14.79 -17.29 5.87
N CYS A 209 -13.55 -17.07 6.30
CA CYS A 209 -13.24 -16.41 7.56
C CYS A 209 -12.58 -15.06 7.28
N THR A 210 -13.27 -13.97 7.60
CA THR A 210 -12.72 -12.63 7.44
C THR A 210 -11.77 -12.32 8.60
N GLN A 211 -10.76 -11.50 8.29
CA GLN A 211 -9.80 -10.95 9.25
C GLN A 211 -9.56 -9.48 8.91
N PRO A 212 -9.36 -8.59 9.90
CA PRO A 212 -9.02 -7.19 9.61
C PRO A 212 -7.61 -7.04 9.00
N ARG A 213 -6.67 -7.96 9.31
CA ARG A 213 -5.24 -7.82 8.97
C ARG A 213 -4.74 -8.91 8.02
N ARG A 214 -3.96 -8.52 7.00
CA ARG A 214 -3.33 -9.45 6.02
C ARG A 214 -2.48 -10.54 6.67
N ILE A 215 -1.71 -10.19 7.71
CA ILE A 215 -0.82 -11.11 8.43
C ILE A 215 -1.65 -12.18 9.18
N ALA A 216 -2.80 -11.80 9.74
CA ALA A 216 -3.69 -12.75 10.42
C ALA A 216 -4.25 -13.80 9.44
N CYS A 217 -4.68 -13.40 8.23
CA CYS A 217 -5.11 -14.35 7.19
C CYS A 217 -4.03 -15.41 6.89
N ILE A 218 -2.79 -14.97 6.66
CA ILE A 218 -1.68 -15.86 6.31
C ILE A 218 -1.32 -16.77 7.50
N SER A 219 -1.23 -16.21 8.70
CA SER A 219 -0.86 -16.92 9.92
C SER A 219 -1.88 -17.99 10.28
N LEU A 220 -3.18 -17.63 10.30
CA LEU A 220 -4.27 -18.54 10.61
C LEU A 220 -4.41 -19.64 9.56
N ALA A 221 -4.34 -19.32 8.27
CA ALA A 221 -4.38 -20.34 7.22
C ALA A 221 -3.22 -21.35 7.34
N LYS A 222 -1.99 -20.88 7.62
CA LYS A 222 -0.84 -21.77 7.88
C LYS A 222 -1.03 -22.59 9.16
N ARG A 223 -1.52 -22.00 10.25
CA ARG A 223 -1.73 -22.68 11.54
C ARG A 223 -2.84 -23.73 11.45
N VAL A 224 -3.97 -23.40 10.84
CA VAL A 224 -5.10 -24.31 10.64
C VAL A 224 -4.76 -25.38 9.61
N GLY A 225 -4.02 -25.06 8.55
CA GLY A 225 -3.43 -26.05 7.64
C GLY A 225 -2.53 -27.05 8.37
N PHE A 226 -1.65 -26.56 9.27
CA PHE A 226 -0.80 -27.43 10.10
C PHE A 226 -1.60 -28.32 11.06
N GLU A 227 -2.59 -27.76 11.78
CA GLU A 227 -3.41 -28.49 12.75
C GLU A 227 -4.38 -29.51 12.13
N SER A 228 -4.81 -29.28 10.89
CA SER A 228 -5.66 -30.20 10.11
C SER A 228 -4.85 -31.23 9.32
N LEU A 229 -3.51 -31.23 9.45
CA LEU A 229 -2.56 -31.94 8.58
C LEU A 229 -2.65 -31.58 7.08
N SER A 230 -3.40 -30.54 6.72
CA SER A 230 -3.50 -29.98 5.37
C SER A 230 -2.37 -28.97 5.07
N GLN A 231 -1.20 -29.07 5.74
CA GLN A 231 -0.11 -28.09 5.60
C GLN A 231 0.42 -27.96 4.15
N TYR A 232 0.34 -29.06 3.39
CA TYR A 232 0.63 -29.13 1.96
C TYR A 232 -0.62 -29.49 1.14
N GLY A 233 -1.78 -29.51 1.79
CA GLY A 233 -3.08 -29.83 1.20
C GLY A 233 -3.78 -28.58 0.69
N SER A 234 -4.72 -28.78 -0.22
CA SER A 234 -5.47 -27.71 -0.89
C SER A 234 -6.69 -27.21 -0.11
N GLN A 235 -7.09 -27.88 0.99
CA GLN A 235 -8.37 -27.65 1.66
C GLN A 235 -8.44 -26.36 2.49
N VAL A 236 -7.31 -25.85 2.99
CA VAL A 236 -7.24 -24.62 3.77
C VAL A 236 -6.34 -23.63 3.03
N GLY A 237 -6.86 -22.44 2.73
CA GLY A 237 -6.10 -21.41 2.02
C GLY A 237 -6.35 -20.01 2.57
N TYR A 238 -5.63 -19.04 2.01
CA TYR A 238 -5.96 -17.63 2.21
C TYR A 238 -6.07 -16.89 0.88
N GLN A 239 -6.75 -15.75 0.91
CA GLN A 239 -6.89 -14.84 -0.22
C GLN A 239 -6.82 -13.40 0.29
N ILE A 240 -5.74 -12.69 -0.04
CA ILE A 240 -5.52 -11.29 0.31
C ILE A 240 -5.12 -10.49 -0.93
N ARG A 241 -5.06 -9.15 -0.82
CA ARG A 241 -4.55 -8.31 -1.91
C ARG A 241 -3.13 -8.76 -2.30
N PHE A 242 -2.95 -9.06 -3.59
CA PHE A 242 -1.72 -9.57 -4.25
C PHE A 242 -1.26 -11.00 -3.93
N GLU A 243 -1.92 -11.75 -3.04
CA GLU A 243 -1.43 -13.09 -2.66
C GLU A 243 -2.60 -14.04 -2.31
N SER A 244 -2.59 -15.24 -2.88
CA SER A 244 -3.57 -16.27 -2.58
C SER A 244 -2.96 -17.66 -2.66
N THR A 245 -3.48 -18.57 -1.85
CA THR A 245 -3.26 -20.02 -1.93
C THR A 245 -4.56 -20.79 -2.19
N ARG A 246 -5.66 -20.08 -2.51
CA ARG A 246 -6.96 -20.69 -2.84
C ARG A 246 -6.84 -21.50 -4.15
N SER A 247 -7.45 -22.67 -4.16
CA SER A 247 -7.55 -23.59 -5.29
C SER A 247 -8.97 -24.19 -5.36
N ALA A 248 -9.28 -24.95 -6.41
CA ALA A 248 -10.58 -25.60 -6.56
C ALA A 248 -10.94 -26.57 -5.41
N ALA A 249 -9.95 -27.12 -4.71
CA ALA A 249 -10.16 -28.02 -3.57
C ALA A 249 -10.17 -27.29 -2.20
N THR A 250 -10.09 -25.95 -2.18
CA THR A 250 -10.12 -25.15 -0.94
C THR A 250 -11.53 -25.03 -0.38
N LYS A 251 -11.70 -25.55 0.84
CA LYS A 251 -12.97 -25.57 1.60
C LYS A 251 -13.04 -24.49 2.67
N ILE A 252 -11.91 -24.10 3.26
CA ILE A 252 -11.79 -22.95 4.17
C ILE A 252 -10.89 -21.90 3.52
N VAL A 253 -11.36 -20.66 3.41
CA VAL A 253 -10.54 -19.53 2.95
C VAL A 253 -10.51 -18.41 4.01
N PHE A 254 -9.31 -18.04 4.44
CA PHE A 254 -9.08 -16.84 5.25
C PHE A 254 -8.86 -15.63 4.34
N LEU A 255 -9.65 -14.57 4.49
CA LEU A 255 -9.55 -13.38 3.64
C LEU A 255 -9.67 -12.07 4.41
N THR A 256 -9.19 -10.98 3.82
CA THR A 256 -9.37 -9.64 4.40
C THR A 256 -10.80 -9.14 4.19
N VAL A 257 -11.39 -8.47 5.19
CA VAL A 257 -12.76 -7.90 5.12
C VAL A 257 -13.01 -7.10 3.83
N GLY A 258 -12.12 -6.18 3.47
CA GLY A 258 -12.24 -5.38 2.24
C GLY A 258 -12.18 -6.18 0.93
N LEU A 259 -11.62 -7.40 0.94
CA LEU A 259 -11.68 -8.29 -0.23
C LEU A 259 -13.06 -8.96 -0.34
N LEU A 260 -13.69 -9.32 0.78
CA LEU A 260 -15.05 -9.86 0.78
C LEU A 260 -16.04 -8.79 0.30
N LEU A 261 -15.93 -7.55 0.80
CA LEU A 261 -16.75 -6.43 0.31
C LEU A 261 -16.58 -6.20 -1.21
N ARG A 262 -15.38 -6.33 -1.76
CA ARG A 262 -15.16 -6.25 -3.22
C ARG A 262 -15.70 -7.46 -4.00
N GLN A 263 -15.87 -8.62 -3.35
CA GLN A 263 -16.58 -9.75 -3.93
C GLN A 263 -18.09 -9.47 -3.94
N MET A 264 -18.65 -8.96 -2.84
CA MET A 264 -20.06 -8.55 -2.74
C MET A 264 -20.44 -7.44 -3.73
N GLN A 265 -19.53 -6.49 -3.99
CA GLN A 265 -19.73 -5.43 -4.99
C GLN A 265 -19.83 -5.97 -6.43
N ARG A 266 -19.23 -7.14 -6.72
CA ARG A 266 -19.32 -7.81 -8.03
C ARG A 266 -20.45 -8.83 -8.09
N GLU A 267 -20.68 -9.54 -6.98
CA GLU A 267 -21.63 -10.64 -6.86
C GLU A 267 -22.32 -10.57 -5.49
N PRO A 268 -23.40 -9.76 -5.35
CA PRO A 268 -24.00 -9.45 -4.05
C PRO A 268 -24.47 -10.69 -3.28
N SER A 269 -24.99 -11.70 -3.97
CA SER A 269 -25.54 -12.93 -3.36
C SER A 269 -24.49 -13.83 -2.70
N LEU A 270 -23.21 -13.69 -3.05
CA LEU A 270 -22.12 -14.56 -2.59
C LEU A 270 -22.43 -16.08 -2.61
N PRO A 271 -22.85 -16.66 -3.76
CA PRO A 271 -23.24 -18.08 -3.85
C PRO A 271 -22.06 -19.04 -3.60
N GLN A 272 -20.82 -18.55 -3.71
CA GLN A 272 -19.59 -19.31 -3.44
C GLN A 272 -19.28 -19.50 -1.95
N TYR A 273 -20.15 -19.07 -1.02
CA TYR A 273 -19.96 -19.24 0.43
C TYR A 273 -21.23 -19.73 1.14
N GLN A 274 -21.09 -20.82 1.92
CA GLN A 274 -22.15 -21.36 2.77
C GLN A 274 -22.14 -20.73 4.17
N VAL A 275 -20.93 -20.45 4.69
CA VAL A 275 -20.73 -19.92 6.04
C VAL A 275 -19.71 -18.78 6.00
N LEU A 276 -20.09 -17.62 6.53
CA LEU A 276 -19.20 -16.48 6.76
C LEU A 276 -18.88 -16.37 8.25
N ILE A 277 -17.60 -16.40 8.58
CA ILE A 277 -17.10 -16.12 9.93
C ILE A 277 -16.51 -14.71 9.91
N VAL A 278 -17.11 -13.80 10.68
CA VAL A 278 -16.59 -12.44 10.86
C VAL A 278 -15.81 -12.41 12.17
N ASP A 279 -14.48 -12.38 12.07
CA ASP A 279 -13.60 -12.39 13.25
C ASP A 279 -13.25 -10.98 13.72
N GLU A 280 -12.79 -10.89 14.97
CA GLU A 280 -12.34 -9.67 15.64
C GLU A 280 -13.33 -8.49 15.51
N VAL A 281 -14.64 -8.76 15.57
CA VAL A 281 -15.69 -7.71 15.46
C VAL A 281 -15.57 -6.63 16.53
N HIS A 282 -14.96 -6.99 17.67
CA HIS A 282 -14.71 -6.09 18.79
C HIS A 282 -13.68 -4.98 18.51
N GLU A 283 -12.86 -5.08 17.45
CA GLU A 283 -11.92 -4.00 17.08
C GLU A 283 -12.62 -2.83 16.37
N ARG A 284 -13.92 -2.95 16.04
CA ARG A 284 -14.80 -1.88 15.49
C ARG A 284 -14.20 -1.11 14.30
N HIS A 285 -13.56 -1.88 13.43
CA HIS A 285 -12.97 -1.40 12.18
C HIS A 285 -14.02 -0.96 11.16
N LEU A 286 -13.74 0.11 10.41
CA LEU A 286 -14.66 0.74 9.44
C LEU A 286 -15.31 -0.30 8.50
N HIS A 287 -14.48 -1.10 7.83
CA HIS A 287 -14.93 -2.09 6.87
C HIS A 287 -15.66 -3.28 7.54
N ASN A 288 -15.38 -3.56 8.81
CA ASN A 288 -16.01 -4.67 9.54
C ASN A 288 -17.42 -4.28 9.99
N ASP A 289 -17.57 -3.10 10.59
CA ASP A 289 -18.88 -2.52 10.92
C ASP A 289 -19.74 -2.33 9.66
N PHE A 290 -19.15 -1.90 8.53
CA PHE A 290 -19.86 -1.83 7.25
C PHE A 290 -20.30 -3.21 6.74
N LEU A 291 -19.41 -4.21 6.73
CA LEU A 291 -19.75 -5.59 6.35
C LEU A 291 -20.92 -6.13 7.18
N LEU A 292 -20.94 -5.87 8.49
CA LEU A 292 -22.03 -6.31 9.36
C LEU A 292 -23.38 -5.67 8.98
N GLY A 293 -23.40 -4.40 8.56
CA GLY A 293 -24.61 -3.76 8.02
C GLY A 293 -25.05 -4.26 6.64
N VAL A 294 -24.11 -4.61 5.76
CA VAL A 294 -24.46 -5.26 4.48
C VAL A 294 -25.05 -6.64 4.75
N LEU A 295 -24.43 -7.43 5.64
CA LEU A 295 -24.95 -8.74 6.04
C LEU A 295 -26.32 -8.65 6.70
N GLN A 296 -26.56 -7.67 7.58
CA GLN A 296 -27.86 -7.49 8.23
C GLN A 296 -29.00 -7.30 7.21
N ARG A 297 -28.76 -6.57 6.10
CA ARG A 297 -29.72 -6.40 5.00
C ARG A 297 -29.79 -7.60 4.05
N GLN A 298 -28.70 -8.37 3.90
CA GLN A 298 -28.61 -9.52 2.99
C GLN A 298 -29.19 -10.82 3.59
N LEU A 299 -29.07 -11.03 4.91
CA LEU A 299 -29.48 -12.27 5.57
C LEU A 299 -30.95 -12.68 5.31
N PRO A 300 -31.94 -11.75 5.28
CA PRO A 300 -33.31 -12.07 4.87
C PRO A 300 -33.45 -12.57 3.42
N GLN A 301 -32.53 -12.20 2.53
CA GLN A 301 -32.52 -12.61 1.11
C GLN A 301 -31.72 -13.90 0.87
N ARG A 302 -30.85 -14.30 1.81
CA ARG A 302 -30.00 -15.50 1.76
C ARG A 302 -30.21 -16.36 3.01
N PRO A 303 -31.40 -16.98 3.21
CA PRO A 303 -31.71 -17.77 4.41
C PRO A 303 -30.83 -19.01 4.59
N ASP A 304 -30.18 -19.47 3.52
CA ASP A 304 -29.19 -20.56 3.52
C ASP A 304 -27.80 -20.12 4.03
N LEU A 305 -27.48 -18.83 3.96
CA LEU A 305 -26.21 -18.29 4.42
C LEU A 305 -26.17 -18.24 5.95
N LYS A 306 -25.18 -18.90 6.55
CA LYS A 306 -24.92 -18.87 8.00
C LYS A 306 -23.80 -17.90 8.34
N VAL A 307 -23.94 -17.16 9.44
CA VAL A 307 -22.95 -16.18 9.92
C VAL A 307 -22.49 -16.51 11.35
N VAL A 308 -21.19 -16.47 11.58
CA VAL A 308 -20.58 -16.59 12.91
C VAL A 308 -19.81 -15.32 13.22
N LEU A 309 -20.18 -14.61 14.28
CA LEU A 309 -19.46 -13.42 14.75
C LEU A 309 -18.52 -13.83 15.88
N MET A 310 -17.23 -13.50 15.78
CA MET A 310 -16.25 -13.86 16.82
C MET A 310 -15.69 -12.62 17.52
N SER A 311 -15.80 -12.60 18.85
CA SER A 311 -15.43 -11.45 19.70
C SER A 311 -14.52 -11.88 20.86
N ALA A 312 -13.59 -11.01 21.27
CA ALA A 312 -12.74 -11.22 22.43
C ALA A 312 -13.14 -10.37 23.65
N THR A 313 -14.19 -9.54 23.57
CA THR A 313 -14.57 -8.58 24.61
C THR A 313 -16.02 -8.73 25.06
N ILE A 314 -16.31 -8.22 26.27
CA ILE A 314 -17.59 -8.34 26.98
C ILE A 314 -18.78 -7.62 26.31
N ASN A 315 -18.57 -6.69 25.37
CA ASN A 315 -19.66 -6.01 24.64
C ASN A 315 -20.34 -6.90 23.58
N ILE A 316 -20.80 -8.07 24.00
CA ILE A 316 -21.42 -9.09 23.17
C ILE A 316 -22.91 -8.76 22.96
N SER A 317 -23.52 -8.08 23.94
CA SER A 317 -24.91 -7.59 23.88
C SER A 317 -25.17 -6.68 22.69
N LEU A 318 -24.22 -5.80 22.33
CA LEU A 318 -24.32 -4.94 21.15
C LEU A 318 -24.46 -5.73 19.85
N PHE A 319 -23.62 -6.76 19.64
CA PHE A 319 -23.69 -7.58 18.43
C PHE A 319 -24.89 -8.53 18.43
N SER A 320 -25.26 -9.05 19.60
CA SER A 320 -26.46 -9.89 19.76
C SER A 320 -27.73 -9.11 19.41
N SER A 321 -27.96 -7.95 20.03
CA SER A 321 -29.16 -7.15 19.81
C SER A 321 -29.27 -6.64 18.37
N TYR A 322 -28.14 -6.20 17.79
CA TYR A 322 -28.07 -5.73 16.40
C TYR A 322 -28.46 -6.80 15.36
N PHE A 323 -28.21 -8.09 15.64
CA PHE A 323 -28.68 -9.21 14.83
C PHE A 323 -29.95 -9.89 15.40
N GLY A 324 -30.84 -9.11 16.04
CA GLY A 324 -32.15 -9.58 16.47
C GLY A 324 -32.12 -10.52 17.69
N ASN A 325 -31.23 -10.23 18.64
CA ASN A 325 -30.90 -11.09 19.80
C ASN A 325 -30.31 -12.45 19.40
N ALA A 326 -29.35 -12.42 18.47
CA ALA A 326 -28.63 -13.61 18.04
C ALA A 326 -27.96 -14.34 19.23
N PRO A 327 -28.02 -15.68 19.30
CA PRO A 327 -27.53 -16.45 20.43
C PRO A 327 -26.03 -16.28 20.66
N VAL A 328 -25.65 -16.23 21.95
CA VAL A 328 -24.28 -16.03 22.41
C VAL A 328 -23.73 -17.32 23.01
N VAL A 329 -22.64 -17.83 22.45
CA VAL A 329 -21.82 -18.89 23.05
C VAL A 329 -20.59 -18.25 23.69
N GLN A 330 -20.58 -18.14 25.01
CA GLN A 330 -19.45 -17.58 25.77
C GLN A 330 -18.50 -18.69 26.22
N VAL A 331 -17.23 -18.56 25.82
CA VAL A 331 -16.13 -19.48 26.13
C VAL A 331 -15.23 -18.83 27.17
N PRO A 332 -14.99 -19.46 28.34
CA PRO A 332 -14.13 -18.91 29.37
C PRO A 332 -12.67 -18.80 28.90
N GLY A 333 -11.98 -17.76 29.39
CA GLY A 333 -10.56 -17.54 29.12
C GLY A 333 -9.64 -18.58 29.75
N ARG A 334 -8.36 -18.54 29.34
CA ARG A 334 -7.27 -19.37 29.88
C ARG A 334 -6.07 -18.50 30.28
N LEU A 335 -6.34 -17.36 30.90
CA LEU A 335 -5.28 -16.51 31.45
C LEU A 335 -4.85 -17.05 32.81
N PHE A 336 -3.55 -17.09 33.05
CA PHE A 336 -2.99 -17.24 34.38
C PHE A 336 -3.27 -15.99 35.22
N PRO A 337 -3.22 -16.05 36.57
CA PRO A 337 -3.39 -14.87 37.42
C PRO A 337 -2.41 -13.75 37.06
N ILE A 338 -2.91 -12.51 37.00
CA ILE A 338 -2.12 -11.32 36.72
C ILE A 338 -2.31 -10.34 37.88
N THR A 339 -1.22 -9.98 38.57
CA THR A 339 -1.25 -8.92 39.58
C THR A 339 -1.21 -7.56 38.89
N VAL A 340 -2.15 -6.66 39.24
CA VAL A 340 -2.11 -5.26 38.80
C VAL A 340 -1.43 -4.42 39.87
N VAL A 341 -0.54 -3.52 39.47
CA VAL A 341 0.13 -2.56 40.35
C VAL A 341 -0.01 -1.18 39.73
N TYR A 342 -0.69 -0.26 40.42
CA TYR A 342 -0.77 1.14 40.00
C TYR A 342 0.44 1.91 40.53
N GLN A 343 1.09 2.68 39.66
CA GLN A 343 2.26 3.51 39.93
C GLN A 343 2.08 4.85 39.20
N PRO A 344 1.12 5.70 39.62
CA PRO A 344 0.88 6.99 38.98
C PRO A 344 2.15 7.83 38.94
N GLN A 345 2.34 8.57 37.84
CA GLN A 345 3.44 9.52 37.72
C GLN A 345 3.15 10.75 38.58
N GLU A 346 4.06 11.08 39.51
CA GLU A 346 4.02 12.34 40.26
C GLU A 346 4.25 13.50 39.29
N ALA A 347 3.23 14.37 39.15
CA ALA A 347 3.30 15.55 38.30
C ALA A 347 4.12 16.66 38.98
N GLU A 348 5.45 16.63 38.85
CA GLU A 348 6.27 17.79 39.23
C GLU A 348 5.86 19.00 38.37
N PRO A 349 5.52 20.16 38.97
CA PRO A 349 5.10 21.36 38.26
C PRO A 349 6.30 22.02 37.57
N THR A 350 6.73 21.44 36.45
CA THR A 350 7.88 21.92 35.68
C THR A 350 7.51 23.17 34.88
N THR A 351 8.14 24.29 35.23
CA THR A 351 7.91 25.63 34.66
C THR A 351 8.51 25.83 33.26
N SER A 352 8.77 24.76 32.52
CA SER A 352 9.41 24.81 31.20
C SER A 352 8.65 23.99 30.16
N LYS A 353 8.50 24.56 28.95
CA LYS A 353 7.71 24.01 27.83
C LYS A 353 8.40 22.82 27.13
N SER A 354 8.76 21.79 27.89
CA SER A 354 9.39 20.57 27.40
C SER A 354 8.41 19.42 27.44
N GLU A 355 7.70 19.17 26.33
CA GLU A 355 6.76 18.04 26.13
C GLU A 355 7.43 16.65 26.10
N LYS A 356 8.62 16.49 26.69
CA LYS A 356 9.39 15.24 26.67
C LYS A 356 8.93 14.31 27.78
N LEU A 357 8.60 13.08 27.41
CA LEU A 357 8.29 11.97 28.32
C LEU A 357 9.45 11.71 29.29
N ASP A 358 9.17 11.62 30.58
CA ASP A 358 10.15 11.18 31.60
C ASP A 358 10.39 9.66 31.51
N PRO A 359 11.63 9.20 31.26
CA PRO A 359 11.95 7.77 31.21
C PRO A 359 12.07 7.11 32.60
N ARG A 360 12.25 7.89 33.69
CA ARG A 360 12.54 7.36 35.04
C ARG A 360 11.50 6.33 35.55
N PRO A 361 10.17 6.49 35.35
CA PRO A 361 9.19 5.49 35.77
C PRO A 361 9.37 4.12 35.09
N PHE A 362 9.79 4.10 33.82
CA PHE A 362 10.01 2.84 33.08
C PHE A 362 11.28 2.11 33.56
N LEU A 363 12.33 2.87 33.87
CA LEU A 363 13.58 2.33 34.45
C LEU A 363 13.35 1.73 35.84
N ARG A 364 12.56 2.40 36.69
CA ARG A 364 12.17 1.88 38.01
C ARG A 364 11.48 0.52 37.94
N VAL A 365 10.75 0.21 36.85
CA VAL A 365 10.14 -1.12 36.66
C VAL A 365 11.19 -2.17 36.26
N LEU A 366 12.17 -1.84 35.42
CA LEU A 366 13.30 -2.74 35.11
C LEU A 366 14.08 -3.09 36.39
N GLU A 367 14.42 -2.08 37.19
CA GLU A 367 15.07 -2.22 38.50
C GLU A 367 14.23 -3.08 39.47
N ALA A 368 12.92 -2.83 39.57
CA ALA A 368 12.03 -3.61 40.42
C ALA A 368 11.94 -5.08 39.98
N ILE A 369 11.99 -5.37 38.66
CA ILE A 369 12.01 -6.73 38.15
C ILE A 369 13.35 -7.41 38.47
N ASP A 370 14.49 -6.72 38.28
CA ASP A 370 15.83 -7.26 38.53
C ASP A 370 16.12 -7.53 40.02
N ASN A 371 15.54 -6.71 40.91
CA ASN A 371 15.66 -6.86 42.35
C ASN A 371 14.73 -7.95 42.91
N LYS A 372 13.58 -8.20 42.26
CA LYS A 372 12.56 -9.15 42.75
C LYS A 372 12.67 -10.55 42.13
N TYR A 373 13.13 -10.67 40.89
CA TYR A 373 13.11 -11.93 40.14
C TYR A 373 14.52 -12.34 39.65
N PRO A 374 15.04 -13.51 40.06
CA PRO A 374 16.39 -13.95 39.73
C PRO A 374 16.57 -14.15 38.21
N PRO A 375 17.78 -13.95 37.63
CA PRO A 375 18.00 -13.97 36.17
C PRO A 375 17.58 -15.27 35.45
N GLU A 376 17.60 -16.39 36.16
CA GLU A 376 17.19 -17.71 35.67
C GLU A 376 15.67 -17.79 35.45
N GLU A 377 14.90 -16.97 36.16
CA GLU A 377 13.44 -16.92 36.05
C GLU A 377 13.03 -16.13 34.81
N ARG A 378 12.53 -16.87 33.81
CA ARG A 378 12.05 -16.30 32.54
C ARG A 378 10.82 -15.41 32.73
N GLY A 379 10.85 -14.28 32.04
CA GLY A 379 9.74 -13.34 31.94
C GLY A 379 10.20 -12.10 31.17
N ASP A 380 9.73 -11.96 29.94
CA ASP A 380 9.99 -10.77 29.13
C ASP A 380 9.05 -9.63 29.54
N LEU A 381 9.52 -8.39 29.37
CA LEU A 381 8.79 -7.16 29.61
C LEU A 381 8.26 -6.57 28.30
N LEU A 382 6.97 -6.20 28.28
CA LEU A 382 6.33 -5.44 27.21
C LEU A 382 5.87 -4.09 27.75
N VAL A 383 6.33 -2.99 27.17
CA VAL A 383 5.97 -1.62 27.55
C VAL A 383 5.08 -1.02 26.47
N PHE A 384 3.89 -0.54 26.84
CA PHE A 384 2.99 0.19 25.95
C PHE A 384 3.22 1.70 26.04
N LEU A 385 3.60 2.31 24.92
CA LEU A 385 3.87 3.73 24.73
C LEU A 385 2.98 4.28 23.61
N SER A 386 2.79 5.60 23.56
CA SER A 386 1.83 6.21 22.63
C SER A 386 2.36 6.35 21.20
N GLY A 387 3.67 6.51 20.99
CA GLY A 387 4.28 6.64 19.66
C GLY A 387 5.81 6.51 19.62
N MET A 388 6.40 6.76 18.44
CA MET A 388 7.85 6.62 18.22
C MET A 388 8.72 7.61 19.02
N ALA A 389 8.23 8.82 19.30
CA ALA A 389 8.98 9.80 20.08
C ALA A 389 9.15 9.30 21.52
N GLU A 390 8.06 8.74 22.07
CA GLU A 390 7.99 8.14 23.40
C GLU A 390 8.84 6.86 23.48
N ILE A 391 8.75 5.99 22.46
CA ILE A 391 9.62 4.81 22.34
C ILE A 391 11.09 5.24 22.35
N SER A 392 11.47 6.26 21.58
CA SER A 392 12.86 6.72 21.50
C SER A 392 13.36 7.31 22.83
N ALA A 393 12.51 8.10 23.51
CA ALA A 393 12.82 8.71 24.81
C ALA A 393 13.05 7.68 25.93
N VAL A 394 12.39 6.51 25.87
CA VAL A 394 12.61 5.40 26.83
C VAL A 394 13.74 4.47 26.36
N LEU A 395 13.93 4.28 25.05
CA LEU A 395 14.90 3.35 24.47
C LEU A 395 16.34 3.67 24.87
N GLU A 396 16.79 4.91 24.70
CA GLU A 396 18.18 5.32 24.98
C GLU A 396 18.55 5.13 26.47
N PRO A 397 17.78 5.62 27.46
CA PRO A 397 18.04 5.34 28.88
C PRO A 397 17.93 3.85 29.24
N ALA A 398 16.97 3.11 28.66
CA ALA A 398 16.82 1.68 28.91
C ALA A 398 18.00 0.87 28.33
N GLN A 399 18.56 1.27 27.19
CA GLN A 399 19.78 0.70 26.62
C GLN A 399 21.00 0.99 27.50
N ALA A 400 21.12 2.18 28.07
CA ALA A 400 22.17 2.48 29.04
C ALA A 400 22.06 1.60 30.30
N TYR A 401 20.86 1.43 30.87
CA TYR A 401 20.62 0.51 31.98
C TYR A 401 20.93 -0.96 31.62
N ALA A 402 20.50 -1.42 30.44
CA ALA A 402 20.79 -2.75 29.94
C ALA A 402 22.29 -2.99 29.74
N SER A 403 23.04 -1.98 29.30
CA SER A 403 24.49 -2.05 29.11
C SER A 403 25.24 -2.21 30.43
N HIS A 404 24.80 -1.55 31.50
CA HIS A 404 25.38 -1.72 32.84
C HIS A 404 25.02 -3.06 33.49
N THR A 405 23.78 -3.52 33.34
CA THR A 405 23.29 -4.74 34.01
C THR A 405 23.57 -6.04 33.25
N GLN A 406 23.69 -5.98 31.93
CA GLN A 406 23.77 -7.14 31.02
C GLN A 406 22.60 -8.14 31.14
N ARG A 407 21.47 -7.71 31.75
CA ARG A 407 20.28 -8.55 32.01
C ARG A 407 19.16 -8.37 30.97
N TRP A 408 19.27 -7.39 30.09
CA TRP A 408 18.19 -6.99 29.18
C TRP A 408 18.65 -6.84 27.73
N VAL A 409 17.82 -7.24 26.78
CA VAL A 409 17.87 -6.81 25.38
C VAL A 409 16.68 -5.90 25.12
N VAL A 410 16.94 -4.62 24.86
CA VAL A 410 15.89 -3.61 24.64
C VAL A 410 15.59 -3.48 23.16
N LEU A 411 14.34 -3.71 22.75
CA LEU A 411 13.89 -3.75 21.37
C LEU A 411 12.70 -2.80 21.15
N PRO A 412 12.77 -1.84 20.20
CA PRO A 412 11.61 -1.06 19.80
C PRO A 412 10.68 -1.89 18.88
N LEU A 413 9.37 -1.67 18.99
CA LEU A 413 8.35 -2.30 18.16
C LEU A 413 7.30 -1.27 17.71
N HIS A 414 7.34 -0.90 16.44
CA HIS A 414 6.41 0.08 15.86
C HIS A 414 6.18 -0.23 14.38
N SER A 415 4.99 0.12 13.88
CA SER A 415 4.56 -0.17 12.49
C SER A 415 5.45 0.45 11.41
N ALA A 416 6.15 1.54 11.72
CA ALA A 416 7.10 2.23 10.83
C ALA A 416 8.55 1.72 10.91
N LEU A 417 8.84 0.68 11.71
CA LEU A 417 10.14 -0.01 11.68
C LEU A 417 10.19 -0.98 10.50
N SER A 418 11.41 -1.33 10.04
CA SER A 418 11.56 -2.35 8.99
C SER A 418 11.03 -3.71 9.45
N VAL A 419 10.57 -4.54 8.52
CA VAL A 419 10.08 -5.90 8.83
C VAL A 419 11.16 -6.72 9.58
N ALA A 420 12.43 -6.55 9.21
CA ALA A 420 13.54 -7.23 9.85
C ALA A 420 13.78 -6.79 11.31
N ASP A 421 13.47 -5.53 11.65
CA ASP A 421 13.55 -5.04 13.03
C ASP A 421 12.33 -5.45 13.85
N GLN A 422 11.13 -5.46 13.25
CA GLN A 422 9.93 -6.00 13.87
C GLN A 422 10.09 -7.49 14.18
N ASP A 423 10.70 -8.28 13.29
CA ASP A 423 10.88 -9.73 13.48
C ASP A 423 11.79 -10.09 14.69
N LYS A 424 12.71 -9.21 15.09
CA LYS A 424 13.62 -9.43 16.24
C LYS A 424 12.88 -9.71 17.54
N VAL A 425 11.65 -9.20 17.71
CA VAL A 425 10.87 -9.40 18.95
C VAL A 425 10.44 -10.86 19.15
N PHE A 426 10.38 -11.66 18.08
CA PHE A 426 10.03 -13.10 18.14
C PHE A 426 11.22 -14.02 18.41
N ASP A 427 12.45 -13.52 18.27
CA ASP A 427 13.65 -14.27 18.59
C ASP A 427 13.81 -14.49 20.11
N VAL A 428 14.69 -15.42 20.47
CA VAL A 428 14.86 -15.89 21.85
C VAL A 428 16.04 -15.19 22.50
N ALA A 429 15.85 -14.62 23.70
CA ALA A 429 16.94 -14.06 24.47
C ALA A 429 17.92 -15.14 24.98
N PRO A 430 19.20 -14.82 25.17
CA PRO A 430 20.17 -15.69 25.83
C PRO A 430 19.71 -16.16 27.23
N PRO A 431 20.20 -17.31 27.72
CA PRO A 431 20.00 -17.71 29.12
C PRO A 431 20.50 -16.63 30.09
N GLY A 432 19.71 -16.31 31.13
CA GLY A 432 20.02 -15.25 32.09
C GLY A 432 19.67 -13.82 31.64
N VAL A 433 19.13 -13.65 30.42
CA VAL A 433 18.80 -12.35 29.82
C VAL A 433 17.31 -12.30 29.43
N ARG A 434 16.66 -11.17 29.67
CA ARG A 434 15.24 -10.89 29.37
C ARG A 434 15.11 -9.93 28.18
N LYS A 435 13.99 -9.95 27.45
CA LYS A 435 13.65 -8.90 26.48
C LYS A 435 12.86 -7.78 27.17
N CYS A 436 13.18 -6.53 26.84
CA CYS A 436 12.36 -5.36 27.11
C CYS A 436 11.86 -4.82 25.76
N ILE A 437 10.56 -4.92 25.50
CA ILE A 437 9.97 -4.59 24.19
C ILE A 437 9.16 -3.30 24.34
N LEU A 438 9.62 -2.23 23.70
CA LEU A 438 8.99 -0.90 23.75
C LEU A 438 8.05 -0.75 22.55
N SER A 439 6.74 -0.83 22.79
CA SER A 439 5.73 -1.03 21.74
C SER A 439 4.60 0.01 21.80
N THR A 440 3.95 0.28 20.66
CA THR A 440 2.60 0.87 20.64
C THR A 440 1.52 -0.22 20.74
N ASN A 441 0.25 0.15 20.51
CA ASN A 441 -0.90 -0.75 20.39
C ASN A 441 -0.75 -1.89 19.35
N ILE A 442 0.30 -1.92 18.52
CA ILE A 442 0.63 -3.06 17.64
C ILE A 442 0.73 -4.40 18.41
N ALA A 443 1.19 -4.38 19.67
CA ALA A 443 1.25 -5.56 20.53
C ALA A 443 -0.06 -5.85 21.31
N GLU A 444 -1.07 -4.97 21.26
CA GLU A 444 -2.33 -5.06 22.01
C GLU A 444 -3.29 -6.11 21.42
N THR A 445 -3.38 -6.17 20.10
CA THR A 445 -4.14 -7.18 19.33
C THR A 445 -3.21 -7.91 18.34
N SER A 446 -2.72 -7.17 17.32
CA SER A 446 -2.09 -7.64 16.07
C SER A 446 -0.98 -8.68 16.18
N VAL A 447 -0.18 -8.67 17.25
CA VAL A 447 1.03 -9.51 17.39
C VAL A 447 0.99 -10.33 18.68
N THR A 448 1.32 -11.62 18.61
CA THR A 448 1.46 -12.49 19.80
C THR A 448 2.94 -12.79 20.05
N ILE A 449 3.50 -12.18 21.09
CA ILE A 449 4.89 -12.41 21.52
C ILE A 449 4.87 -13.46 22.64
N ASP A 450 5.57 -14.58 22.43
CA ASP A 450 5.76 -15.61 23.46
C ASP A 450 6.70 -15.09 24.55
N GLY A 451 6.43 -15.44 25.82
CA GLY A 451 7.35 -15.21 26.94
C GLY A 451 7.12 -13.93 27.75
N ILE A 452 6.19 -13.06 27.31
CA ILE A 452 5.79 -11.87 28.08
C ILE A 452 5.20 -12.32 29.43
N ARG A 453 5.73 -11.74 30.50
CA ARG A 453 5.25 -11.94 31.88
C ARG A 453 5.04 -10.62 32.61
N PHE A 454 5.78 -9.60 32.22
CA PHE A 454 5.66 -8.26 32.76
C PHE A 454 5.09 -7.35 31.68
N VAL A 455 4.11 -6.53 32.04
CA VAL A 455 3.55 -5.48 31.19
C VAL A 455 3.67 -4.16 31.92
N VAL A 456 4.09 -3.11 31.22
CA VAL A 456 3.96 -1.71 31.66
C VAL A 456 2.99 -1.02 30.73
N ASP A 457 1.95 -0.41 31.29
CA ASP A 457 0.95 0.34 30.56
C ASP A 457 1.04 1.83 30.91
N SER A 458 1.38 2.67 29.93
CA SER A 458 1.38 4.12 30.09
C SER A 458 -0.03 4.73 30.15
N GLY A 459 -1.09 3.95 29.87
CA GLY A 459 -2.46 4.45 29.80
C GLY A 459 -2.77 5.28 28.55
N LYS A 460 -1.78 5.48 27.67
CA LYS A 460 -1.86 6.38 26.51
C LYS A 460 -1.81 5.65 25.18
N VAL A 461 -2.35 6.30 24.15
CA VAL A 461 -2.31 5.88 22.74
C VAL A 461 -2.33 7.12 21.85
N LYS A 462 -1.58 7.11 20.73
CA LYS A 462 -1.80 8.10 19.66
C LYS A 462 -2.67 7.50 18.58
N GLU A 463 -3.76 8.19 18.26
CA GLU A 463 -4.71 7.76 17.24
C GLU A 463 -4.98 8.89 16.24
N MET A 464 -5.39 8.49 15.04
CA MET A 464 -5.89 9.43 14.03
C MET A 464 -7.32 9.83 14.39
N SER A 465 -7.56 11.14 14.42
CA SER A 465 -8.87 11.76 14.29
C SER A 465 -8.96 12.48 12.95
N TYR A 466 -10.19 12.75 12.49
CA TYR A 466 -10.44 13.39 11.20
C TYR A 466 -11.40 14.57 11.40
N ASP A 467 -10.97 15.74 10.95
CA ASP A 467 -11.82 16.92 10.83
C ASP A 467 -12.43 16.93 9.41
N PRO A 468 -13.76 16.71 9.28
CA PRO A 468 -14.40 16.64 7.97
C PRO A 468 -14.39 17.98 7.25
N GLN A 469 -14.53 19.12 7.95
CA GLN A 469 -14.60 20.43 7.32
C GLN A 469 -13.26 20.86 6.74
N ALA A 470 -12.17 20.65 7.48
CA ALA A 470 -10.83 20.95 7.00
C ALA A 470 -10.24 19.85 6.09
N LYS A 471 -10.90 18.69 5.95
CA LYS A 471 -10.34 17.43 5.41
C LYS A 471 -8.98 17.09 6.03
N LEU A 472 -8.85 17.38 7.32
CA LEU A 472 -7.60 17.36 8.05
C LEU A 472 -7.50 16.09 8.89
N GLN A 473 -6.51 15.26 8.61
CA GLN A 473 -6.16 14.15 9.47
C GLN A 473 -5.30 14.69 10.63
N ARG A 474 -5.63 14.34 11.87
CA ARG A 474 -4.89 14.80 13.05
C ARG A 474 -4.44 13.61 13.89
N LEU A 475 -3.16 13.52 14.21
CA LEU A 475 -2.63 12.50 15.11
C LEU A 475 -2.56 13.10 16.52
N GLN A 476 -3.45 12.67 17.42
CA GLN A 476 -3.50 13.15 18.80
C GLN A 476 -3.24 12.02 19.80
N GLU A 477 -2.70 12.38 20.96
CA GLU A 477 -2.61 11.48 22.10
C GLU A 477 -3.92 11.50 22.90
N PHE A 478 -4.41 10.32 23.24
CA PHE A 478 -5.59 10.09 24.08
C PHE A 478 -5.27 9.10 25.19
N TRP A 479 -6.10 9.12 26.24
CA TRP A 479 -6.19 8.02 27.19
C TRP A 479 -6.82 6.79 26.53
N ILE A 480 -6.40 5.60 26.94
CA ILE A 480 -6.97 4.35 26.47
C ILE A 480 -8.34 4.06 27.08
N SER A 481 -9.05 3.11 26.50
CA SER A 481 -10.26 2.55 27.10
C SER A 481 -9.95 1.53 28.21
N GLN A 482 -10.92 1.27 29.09
CA GLN A 482 -10.84 0.17 30.06
C GLN A 482 -10.64 -1.18 29.35
N ALA A 483 -11.35 -1.42 28.24
CA ALA A 483 -11.16 -2.62 27.42
C ALA A 483 -9.72 -2.76 26.88
N SER A 484 -9.11 -1.67 26.41
CA SER A 484 -7.69 -1.66 25.98
C SER A 484 -6.74 -1.95 27.14
N ALA A 485 -6.93 -1.31 28.30
CA ALA A 485 -6.15 -1.55 29.50
C ALA A 485 -6.25 -3.01 29.99
N GLU A 486 -7.40 -3.66 29.77
CA GLU A 486 -7.62 -5.07 30.07
C GLU A 486 -6.94 -6.00 29.04
N GLN A 487 -7.00 -5.67 27.75
CA GLN A 487 -6.27 -6.40 26.70
C GLN A 487 -4.74 -6.31 26.89
N ARG A 488 -4.22 -5.14 27.27
CA ARG A 488 -2.81 -4.92 27.62
C ARG A 488 -2.42 -5.75 28.83
N LYS A 489 -3.19 -5.71 29.93
CA LYS A 489 -3.02 -6.58 31.11
C LYS A 489 -2.94 -8.06 30.70
N GLY A 490 -3.89 -8.51 29.87
CA GLY A 490 -3.98 -9.89 29.40
C GLY A 490 -2.74 -10.42 28.66
N ARG A 491 -1.84 -9.56 28.18
CA ARG A 491 -0.56 -9.97 27.56
C ARG A 491 0.42 -10.60 28.57
N ALA A 492 0.33 -10.24 29.85
CA ALA A 492 1.17 -10.80 30.91
C ALA A 492 0.78 -12.24 31.32
N GLY A 493 -0.48 -12.63 31.16
CA GLY A 493 -1.04 -13.88 31.71
C GLY A 493 -1.11 -15.06 30.75
N ARG A 494 -0.39 -15.04 29.61
CA ARG A 494 -0.52 -16.08 28.57
C ARG A 494 0.34 -17.31 28.79
N THR A 495 1.58 -17.13 29.26
CA THR A 495 2.55 -18.24 29.44
C THR A 495 2.72 -18.67 30.89
N GLY A 496 2.29 -17.86 31.85
CA GLY A 496 2.37 -18.12 33.29
C GLY A 496 1.86 -16.90 34.09
N PRO A 497 1.91 -16.94 35.43
CA PRO A 497 1.47 -15.83 36.27
C PRO A 497 2.29 -14.56 36.03
N GLY A 498 1.60 -13.44 35.80
CA GLY A 498 2.22 -12.19 35.32
C GLY A 498 1.97 -10.99 36.22
N VAL A 499 2.60 -9.85 35.89
CA VAL A 499 2.38 -8.56 36.56
C VAL A 499 2.16 -7.47 35.52
N CYS A 500 1.15 -6.63 35.75
CA CYS A 500 0.85 -5.45 34.94
C CYS A 500 1.03 -4.18 35.79
N PHE A 501 2.01 -3.36 35.45
CA PHE A 501 2.30 -2.07 36.05
C PHE A 501 1.56 -0.97 35.26
N ARG A 502 0.61 -0.29 35.88
CA ARG A 502 -0.16 0.82 35.28
C ARG A 502 0.44 2.14 35.75
N LEU A 503 0.92 2.99 34.84
CA LEU A 503 1.60 4.26 35.18
C LEU A 503 0.63 5.44 35.42
N TYR A 504 -0.60 5.12 35.80
CA TYR A 504 -1.73 6.02 36.04
C TYR A 504 -2.45 5.54 37.33
N ALA A 505 -3.31 6.38 37.90
CA ALA A 505 -4.04 6.03 39.12
C ALA A 505 -5.19 5.07 38.85
N GLU A 506 -5.67 4.38 39.88
CA GLU A 506 -6.88 3.55 39.79
C GLU A 506 -8.13 4.40 39.50
N SER A 507 -8.20 5.61 40.06
CA SER A 507 -9.22 6.61 39.73
C SER A 507 -9.22 7.01 38.25
N ASP A 508 -8.05 7.04 37.60
CA ASP A 508 -7.96 7.35 36.17
C ASP A 508 -8.53 6.19 35.34
N TYR A 509 -8.23 4.95 35.72
CA TYR A 509 -8.78 3.74 35.09
C TYR A 509 -10.32 3.72 35.18
N ASP A 510 -10.88 4.04 36.35
CA ASP A 510 -12.32 4.10 36.54
C ASP A 510 -12.99 5.22 35.72
N ALA A 511 -12.25 6.31 35.46
CA ALA A 511 -12.69 7.42 34.60
C ALA A 511 -12.48 7.18 33.09
N PHE A 512 -11.72 6.16 32.68
CA PHE A 512 -11.53 5.83 31.26
C PHE A 512 -12.84 5.38 30.60
N ALA A 513 -12.99 5.69 29.30
CA ALA A 513 -14.12 5.19 28.52
C ALA A 513 -14.14 3.64 28.53
N PRO A 514 -15.31 2.98 28.66
CA PRO A 514 -15.36 1.51 28.72
C PRO A 514 -14.78 0.82 27.48
N TYR A 515 -14.98 1.41 26.29
CA TYR A 515 -14.56 0.86 25.00
C TYR A 515 -13.89 1.94 24.12
N PRO A 516 -13.04 1.57 23.15
CA PRO A 516 -12.49 2.51 22.17
C PRO A 516 -13.60 3.10 21.29
N VAL A 517 -13.41 4.33 20.82
CA VAL A 517 -14.34 4.97 19.86
C VAL A 517 -14.22 4.24 18.51
N PRO A 518 -15.33 3.75 17.92
CA PRO A 518 -15.32 3.05 16.62
C PRO A 518 -14.63 3.85 15.50
N GLU A 519 -13.97 3.15 14.58
CA GLU A 519 -13.19 3.78 13.49
C GLU A 519 -14.08 4.67 12.59
N ILE A 520 -15.33 4.23 12.35
CA ILE A 520 -16.33 4.96 11.55
C ILE A 520 -16.65 6.38 12.04
N ARG A 521 -16.33 6.72 13.30
CA ARG A 521 -16.55 8.07 13.86
C ARG A 521 -15.32 8.98 13.76
N ARG A 522 -14.18 8.48 13.23
CA ARG A 522 -12.87 9.14 13.34
C ARG A 522 -12.07 9.20 12.03
N VAL A 523 -12.64 8.72 10.93
CA VAL A 523 -12.00 8.64 9.60
C VAL A 523 -12.83 9.33 8.52
N ALA A 524 -12.22 9.61 7.38
CA ALA A 524 -12.92 10.10 6.20
C ALA A 524 -13.88 9.04 5.65
N LEU A 525 -15.11 9.44 5.34
CA LEU A 525 -16.15 8.53 4.85
C LEU A 525 -16.28 8.51 3.32
N ASP A 526 -15.50 9.34 2.62
CA ASP A 526 -15.52 9.51 1.15
C ASP A 526 -15.53 8.16 0.40
N ALA A 527 -14.59 7.27 0.71
CA ALA A 527 -14.48 5.96 0.05
C ALA A 527 -15.61 5.00 0.45
N LEU A 528 -16.08 5.07 1.70
CA LEU A 528 -17.19 4.24 2.18
C LEU A 528 -18.51 4.63 1.49
N VAL A 529 -18.84 5.93 1.43
CA VAL A 529 -20.04 6.43 0.76
C VAL A 529 -20.05 6.05 -0.72
N LEU A 530 -18.91 6.18 -1.39
CA LEU A 530 -18.76 5.78 -2.79
C LEU A 530 -18.97 4.26 -2.98
N GLN A 531 -18.40 3.43 -2.09
CA GLN A 531 -18.62 1.99 -2.10
C GLN A 531 -20.09 1.63 -1.82
N MET A 532 -20.75 2.29 -0.87
CA MET A 532 -22.16 2.07 -0.53
C MET A 532 -23.08 2.36 -1.73
N LYS A 533 -22.89 3.51 -2.39
CA LYS A 533 -23.64 3.86 -3.60
C LYS A 533 -23.37 2.84 -4.73
N SER A 534 -22.14 2.34 -4.87
CA SER A 534 -21.79 1.32 -5.89
C SER A 534 -22.31 -0.08 -5.59
N MET A 535 -22.54 -0.43 -4.32
CA MET A 535 -23.17 -1.68 -3.92
C MET A 535 -24.71 -1.58 -3.91
N SER A 536 -25.28 -0.42 -4.28
CA SER A 536 -26.71 -0.12 -4.25
C SER A 536 -27.40 -0.42 -2.90
N VAL A 537 -26.65 -0.30 -1.78
CA VAL A 537 -27.16 -0.58 -0.42
C VAL A 537 -28.01 0.57 0.15
N GLY A 538 -28.81 1.22 -0.68
CA GLY A 538 -29.68 2.35 -0.32
C GLY A 538 -28.95 3.63 0.08
N ASP A 539 -29.69 4.57 0.67
CA ASP A 539 -29.14 5.84 1.15
C ASP A 539 -28.22 5.63 2.37
N PRO A 540 -26.95 6.08 2.33
CA PRO A 540 -26.04 6.05 3.48
C PRO A 540 -26.61 6.65 4.77
N ARG A 541 -27.53 7.62 4.70
CA ARG A 541 -28.15 8.25 5.89
C ARG A 541 -29.10 7.31 6.64
N THR A 542 -29.67 6.33 5.95
CA THR A 542 -30.62 5.34 6.50
C THR A 542 -30.02 3.94 6.59
N PHE A 543 -28.73 3.80 6.32
CA PHE A 543 -28.03 2.53 6.42
C PHE A 543 -27.90 2.11 7.90
N PRO A 544 -28.19 0.84 8.25
CA PRO A 544 -28.25 0.40 9.63
C PRO A 544 -26.85 0.12 10.17
N PHE A 545 -26.06 1.16 10.42
CA PHE A 545 -24.78 1.01 11.12
C PHE A 545 -25.00 0.52 12.55
N ILE A 546 -24.05 -0.26 13.09
CA ILE A 546 -24.04 -0.67 14.52
C ILE A 546 -24.02 0.56 15.42
N GLU A 547 -23.17 1.53 15.07
CA GLU A 547 -23.21 2.90 15.58
C GLU A 547 -23.07 3.85 14.39
N PRO A 548 -24.02 4.78 14.15
CA PRO A 548 -23.95 5.66 13.00
C PRO A 548 -22.78 6.66 13.11
N PRO A 549 -22.18 7.06 11.97
CA PRO A 549 -21.23 8.17 11.90
C PRO A 549 -21.91 9.51 12.27
N PRO A 550 -21.13 10.56 12.59
CA PRO A 550 -21.67 11.90 12.75
C PRO A 550 -22.34 12.37 11.44
N PRO A 551 -23.58 12.90 11.46
CA PRO A 551 -24.29 13.31 10.23
C PRO A 551 -23.49 14.33 9.41
N THR A 552 -22.84 15.28 10.06
CA THR A 552 -21.97 16.28 9.42
C THR A 552 -20.81 15.66 8.64
N SER A 553 -20.23 14.56 9.12
CA SER A 553 -19.15 13.84 8.42
C SER A 553 -19.67 13.12 7.18
N LEU A 554 -20.92 12.62 7.23
CA LEU A 554 -21.57 11.95 6.11
C LEU A 554 -21.96 12.94 5.01
N GLU A 555 -22.60 14.07 5.37
CA GLU A 555 -22.93 15.14 4.41
C GLU A 555 -21.67 15.70 3.75
N THR A 556 -20.60 15.93 4.51
CA THR A 556 -19.33 16.44 3.97
C THR A 556 -18.68 15.45 2.98
N ALA A 557 -18.82 14.14 3.21
CA ALA A 557 -18.35 13.12 2.28
C ALA A 557 -19.19 13.09 0.99
N ILE A 558 -20.52 13.22 1.08
CA ILE A 558 -21.42 13.27 -0.08
C ILE A 558 -21.15 14.53 -0.93
N LEU A 559 -21.07 15.70 -0.28
CA LEU A 559 -20.73 16.96 -0.94
C LEU A 559 -19.36 16.89 -1.64
N TYR A 560 -18.36 16.29 -0.99
CA TYR A 560 -17.05 16.09 -1.59
C TYR A 560 -17.06 15.14 -2.79
N LEU A 561 -17.83 14.05 -2.74
CA LEU A 561 -17.94 13.14 -3.90
C LEU A 561 -18.65 13.83 -5.08
N ARG A 562 -19.61 14.72 -4.81
CA ARG A 562 -20.20 15.61 -5.82
C ARG A 562 -19.19 16.62 -6.36
N ASP A 563 -18.42 17.28 -5.49
CA ASP A 563 -17.31 18.18 -5.89
C ASP A 563 -16.25 17.47 -6.75
N GLN A 564 -16.03 16.17 -6.52
CA GLN A 564 -15.13 15.36 -7.33
C GLN A 564 -15.74 14.89 -8.66
N GLY A 565 -17.05 15.09 -8.88
CA GLY A 565 -17.80 14.60 -10.03
C GLY A 565 -18.11 13.10 -9.98
N ALA A 566 -17.92 12.44 -8.83
CA ALA A 566 -18.25 11.03 -8.62
C ALA A 566 -19.74 10.79 -8.33
N LEU A 567 -20.42 11.81 -7.80
CA LEU A 567 -21.87 11.87 -7.66
C LEU A 567 -22.44 13.07 -8.43
N ASP A 568 -23.65 12.94 -8.94
CA ASP A 568 -24.38 14.05 -9.57
C ASP A 568 -25.18 14.89 -8.55
N SER A 569 -26.00 15.82 -9.04
CA SER A 569 -26.88 16.67 -8.21
C SER A 569 -28.01 15.90 -7.50
N SER A 570 -28.35 14.70 -7.94
CA SER A 570 -29.31 13.78 -7.30
C SER A 570 -28.64 12.78 -6.35
N GLU A 571 -27.32 12.90 -6.17
CA GLU A 571 -26.46 11.95 -5.46
C GLU A 571 -26.42 10.53 -6.06
N ALA A 572 -26.74 10.39 -7.34
CA ALA A 572 -26.54 9.15 -8.08
C ALA A 572 -25.08 9.05 -8.58
N LEU A 573 -24.63 7.81 -8.86
CA LEU A 573 -23.29 7.58 -9.39
C LEU A 573 -23.16 8.05 -10.83
N THR A 574 -22.16 8.89 -11.08
CA THR A 574 -21.75 9.24 -12.45
C THR A 574 -20.95 8.09 -13.08
N PRO A 575 -20.73 8.09 -14.42
CA PRO A 575 -19.87 7.11 -15.07
C PRO A 575 -18.45 7.07 -14.49
N ILE A 576 -17.86 8.24 -14.19
CA ILE A 576 -16.57 8.31 -13.49
C ILE A 576 -16.67 7.81 -12.05
N GLY A 577 -17.76 8.11 -11.33
CA GLY A 577 -18.02 7.57 -9.98
C GLY A 577 -18.06 6.05 -9.92
N SER A 578 -18.70 5.41 -10.92
CA SER A 578 -18.76 3.95 -11.05
C SER A 578 -17.36 3.34 -11.23
N LEU A 579 -16.51 3.94 -12.07
CA LEU A 579 -15.10 3.52 -12.21
C LEU A 579 -14.31 3.73 -10.91
N LEU A 580 -14.45 4.90 -10.27
CA LEU A 580 -13.76 5.23 -9.03
C LEU A 580 -14.10 4.24 -7.91
N ALA A 581 -15.36 3.81 -7.80
CA ALA A 581 -15.80 2.82 -6.84
C ALA A 581 -15.19 1.42 -7.06
N GLN A 582 -14.71 1.11 -8.27
CA GLN A 582 -14.07 -0.15 -8.63
C GLN A 582 -12.54 -0.12 -8.40
N LEU A 583 -11.96 1.07 -8.24
CA LEU A 583 -10.54 1.29 -8.00
C LEU A 583 -10.22 1.27 -6.49
N PRO A 584 -9.32 0.37 -6.01
CA PRO A 584 -8.99 0.24 -4.59
C PRO A 584 -7.94 1.26 -4.12
N VAL A 585 -8.29 2.55 -4.24
CA VAL A 585 -7.52 3.76 -3.89
C VAL A 585 -8.46 4.91 -3.50
N ASP A 586 -7.90 5.98 -2.93
CA ASP A 586 -8.65 7.22 -2.68
C ASP A 586 -9.15 7.87 -3.99
N VAL A 587 -10.30 8.53 -3.91
CA VAL A 587 -11.03 9.17 -5.04
C VAL A 587 -10.11 10.00 -5.94
N VAL A 588 -9.27 10.83 -5.34
CA VAL A 588 -8.30 11.72 -6.01
C VAL A 588 -7.25 10.93 -6.81
N ILE A 589 -6.73 9.83 -6.26
CA ILE A 589 -5.77 8.94 -6.93
C ILE A 589 -6.44 8.16 -8.07
N GLY A 590 -7.66 7.68 -7.85
CA GLY A 590 -8.47 7.03 -8.89
C GLY A 590 -8.76 7.96 -10.07
N LYS A 591 -9.07 9.23 -9.78
CA LYS A 591 -9.35 10.27 -10.78
C LYS A 591 -8.11 10.59 -11.62
N MET A 592 -6.92 10.65 -10.99
CA MET A 592 -5.65 10.76 -11.72
C MET A 592 -5.44 9.58 -12.68
N LEU A 593 -5.69 8.33 -12.24
CA LEU A 593 -5.53 7.14 -13.10
C LEU A 593 -6.44 7.19 -14.34
N ILE A 594 -7.71 7.57 -14.16
CA ILE A 594 -8.67 7.69 -15.26
C ILE A 594 -8.23 8.81 -16.23
N LEU A 595 -7.95 10.02 -15.72
CA LEU A 595 -7.49 11.14 -16.55
C LEU A 595 -6.13 10.86 -17.23
N GLY A 596 -5.24 10.11 -16.59
CA GLY A 596 -3.94 9.72 -17.15
C GLY A 596 -4.05 8.75 -18.33
N SER A 597 -5.10 7.92 -18.36
CA SER A 597 -5.38 7.02 -19.49
C SER A 597 -5.74 7.78 -20.76
N MET A 598 -6.57 8.83 -20.63
CA MET A 598 -7.03 9.70 -21.73
C MET A 598 -5.84 10.32 -22.49
N PHE A 599 -4.91 10.98 -21.78
CA PHE A 599 -3.79 11.70 -22.39
C PHE A 599 -2.58 10.82 -22.77
N HIS A 600 -2.74 9.50 -22.81
CA HIS A 600 -1.65 8.53 -23.04
C HIS A 600 -0.47 8.67 -22.03
N LEU A 601 -0.76 9.16 -20.82
CA LEU A 601 0.19 9.31 -19.71
C LEU A 601 0.05 8.20 -18.66
N ALA A 602 -0.48 7.05 -19.07
CA ALA A 602 -0.75 5.92 -18.18
C ALA A 602 0.50 5.45 -17.43
N GLU A 603 1.62 5.24 -18.12
CA GLU A 603 2.84 4.68 -17.49
C GLU A 603 3.44 5.57 -16.36
N PRO A 604 3.60 6.91 -16.48
CA PRO A 604 4.02 7.72 -15.33
C PRO A 604 2.93 7.82 -14.24
N VAL A 605 1.65 8.00 -14.60
CA VAL A 605 0.55 8.12 -13.63
C VAL A 605 0.38 6.83 -12.81
N LEU A 606 0.53 5.67 -13.43
CA LEU A 606 0.51 4.37 -12.74
C LEU A 606 1.62 4.23 -11.67
N THR A 607 2.80 4.85 -11.87
CA THR A 607 3.86 4.86 -10.83
C THR A 607 3.48 5.82 -9.73
N ILE A 608 3.01 7.03 -10.08
CA ILE A 608 2.62 8.05 -9.10
C ILE A 608 1.47 7.55 -8.22
N ALA A 609 0.41 7.02 -8.81
CA ALA A 609 -0.72 6.46 -8.07
C ALA A 609 -0.29 5.30 -7.15
N ALA A 610 0.62 4.42 -7.62
CA ALA A 610 1.19 3.37 -6.78
C ALA A 610 2.05 3.92 -5.65
N ALA A 611 2.85 4.96 -5.89
CA ALA A 611 3.67 5.61 -4.87
C ALA A 611 2.82 6.27 -3.76
N LEU A 612 1.77 6.99 -4.16
CA LEU A 612 0.84 7.66 -3.25
C LEU A 612 -0.05 6.68 -2.46
N SER A 613 -0.23 5.45 -2.98
CA SER A 613 -1.00 4.38 -2.32
C SER A 613 -0.18 3.51 -1.34
N VAL A 614 1.12 3.78 -1.18
CA VAL A 614 2.02 3.06 -0.26
C VAL A 614 2.55 4.05 0.78
N GLN A 615 2.93 3.56 1.96
CA GLN A 615 3.71 4.35 2.91
C GLN A 615 5.01 4.83 2.25
N THR A 616 5.42 6.07 2.54
CA THR A 616 6.60 6.67 1.89
C THR A 616 7.83 5.74 1.95
N PRO A 617 8.54 5.53 0.81
CA PRO A 617 9.72 4.67 0.78
C PRO A 617 10.93 5.28 1.50
N PHE A 618 10.87 6.56 1.88
CA PHE A 618 11.96 7.25 2.57
C PHE A 618 11.94 7.02 4.08
N THR A 619 13.01 6.47 4.63
CA THR A 619 13.16 6.24 6.07
C THR A 619 13.40 7.55 6.84
N ARG A 620 13.03 7.60 8.13
CA ARG A 620 13.26 8.79 8.98
C ARG A 620 14.74 9.04 9.27
N SER A 621 15.53 8.00 9.49
CA SER A 621 16.99 8.11 9.70
C SER A 621 17.74 8.67 8.49
N ALA A 622 17.16 8.59 7.28
CA ALA A 622 17.68 9.26 6.09
C ALA A 622 17.62 10.79 6.15
N GLN A 623 16.72 11.35 6.96
CA GLN A 623 16.51 12.80 7.06
C GLN A 623 17.55 13.46 7.96
N SER A 624 18.04 12.75 8.97
CA SER A 624 19.11 13.20 9.86
C SER A 624 20.52 12.94 9.30
N ASN A 625 20.65 12.10 8.27
CA ASN A 625 21.94 11.75 7.68
C ASN A 625 22.22 12.59 6.42
N PRO A 626 23.27 13.44 6.40
CA PRO A 626 23.56 14.31 5.26
C PRO A 626 24.05 13.56 4.00
N GLU A 627 24.64 12.37 4.15
CA GLU A 627 25.08 11.53 3.01
C GLU A 627 23.87 10.88 2.31
N CYS A 628 22.89 10.40 3.07
CA CYS A 628 21.58 10.00 2.54
C CYS A 628 20.96 11.12 1.69
N ALA A 629 20.92 12.35 2.22
CA ALA A 629 20.35 13.49 1.53
C ALA A 629 21.14 13.84 0.25
N ALA A 630 22.48 13.86 0.31
CA ALA A 630 23.33 14.17 -0.83
C ALA A 630 23.20 13.14 -1.97
N THR A 631 23.14 11.84 -1.65
CA THR A 631 23.00 10.77 -2.66
C THR A 631 21.57 10.66 -3.23
N ARG A 632 20.56 11.17 -2.50
CA ARG A 632 19.16 11.24 -2.93
C ARG A 632 18.87 12.46 -3.81
N ARG A 633 19.52 13.61 -3.57
CA ARG A 633 19.30 14.89 -4.29
C ARG A 633 19.16 14.75 -5.82
N PRO A 634 19.94 13.93 -6.56
CA PRO A 634 19.76 13.77 -8.01
C PRO A 634 18.43 13.13 -8.46
N LEU A 635 17.66 12.56 -7.54
CA LEU A 635 16.34 11.98 -7.79
C LEU A 635 15.20 12.95 -7.44
N GLU A 636 15.49 14.00 -6.68
CA GLU A 636 14.52 15.01 -6.25
C GLU A 636 14.08 15.84 -7.46
N SER A 637 12.78 16.07 -7.59
CA SER A 637 12.18 16.82 -8.69
C SER A 637 11.62 18.14 -8.19
N ASP A 638 12.05 19.22 -8.84
CA ASP A 638 11.51 20.57 -8.65
C ASP A 638 10.02 20.66 -8.99
N GLN A 639 9.41 19.64 -9.61
CA GLN A 639 7.98 19.58 -9.89
C GLN A 639 7.14 19.17 -8.67
N GLY A 640 7.73 18.45 -7.69
CA GLY A 640 7.09 18.02 -6.44
C GLY A 640 7.40 16.58 -6.00
N ASP A 641 6.79 16.16 -4.89
CA ASP A 641 7.02 14.85 -4.27
C ASP A 641 6.60 13.67 -5.18
N PRO A 642 5.43 13.70 -5.88
CA PRO A 642 5.04 12.62 -6.78
C PRO A 642 6.02 12.37 -7.93
N PHE A 643 6.63 13.44 -8.47
CA PHE A 643 7.63 13.36 -9.52
C PHE A 643 8.97 12.80 -8.99
N THR A 644 9.31 13.12 -7.74
CA THR A 644 10.45 12.54 -7.03
C THR A 644 10.27 11.04 -6.80
N LEU A 645 9.07 10.61 -6.41
CA LEU A 645 8.73 9.19 -6.24
C LEU A 645 8.75 8.42 -7.58
N LEU A 646 8.32 9.06 -8.68
CA LEU A 646 8.45 8.54 -10.05
C LEU A 646 9.93 8.31 -10.41
N ASN A 647 10.80 9.30 -10.20
CA ASN A 647 12.24 9.20 -10.46
C ASN A 647 12.90 8.08 -9.64
N VAL A 648 12.58 7.99 -8.35
CA VAL A 648 13.09 6.93 -7.45
C VAL A 648 12.70 5.54 -7.95
N PHE A 649 11.44 5.33 -8.29
CA PHE A 649 10.96 4.04 -8.78
C PHE A 649 11.60 3.65 -10.11
N ASN A 650 11.63 4.56 -11.09
CA ASN A 650 12.21 4.29 -12.41
C ASN A 650 13.71 3.95 -12.30
N THR A 651 14.46 4.71 -11.50
CA THR A 651 15.90 4.46 -11.26
C THR A 651 16.13 3.12 -10.54
N TRP A 652 15.29 2.76 -9.57
CA TRP A 652 15.36 1.45 -8.92
C TRP A 652 15.10 0.30 -9.89
N VAL A 653 14.12 0.42 -10.80
CA VAL A 653 13.87 -0.57 -11.85
C VAL A 653 15.08 -0.71 -12.78
N GLN A 654 15.75 0.38 -13.14
CA GLN A 654 17.00 0.34 -13.89
C GLN A 654 18.08 -0.44 -13.13
N VAL A 655 18.34 -0.10 -11.87
CA VAL A 655 19.33 -0.81 -11.02
C VAL A 655 18.98 -2.28 -10.81
N LYS A 656 17.69 -2.65 -10.84
CA LYS A 656 17.22 -4.06 -10.81
C LYS A 656 17.44 -4.83 -12.11
N SER A 657 17.45 -4.14 -13.26
CA SER A 657 17.66 -4.76 -14.58
C SER A 657 19.15 -4.99 -14.89
N GLU A 658 20.02 -4.14 -14.37
CA GLU A 658 21.46 -4.18 -14.59
C GLU A 658 22.12 -5.37 -13.86
N ARG A 659 22.76 -6.27 -14.61
CA ARG A 659 23.44 -7.44 -14.04
C ARG A 659 24.64 -7.00 -13.18
N GLY A 660 24.64 -7.42 -11.91
CA GLY A 660 25.77 -7.23 -10.99
C GLY A 660 25.64 -6.04 -10.04
N ARG A 661 24.64 -5.16 -10.18
CA ARG A 661 24.37 -4.11 -9.19
C ARG A 661 23.46 -4.62 -8.06
N ASN A 662 23.83 -4.30 -6.83
CA ASN A 662 23.06 -4.69 -5.64
C ASN A 662 22.05 -3.59 -5.29
N SER A 663 20.78 -3.81 -5.66
CA SER A 663 19.69 -2.86 -5.39
C SER A 663 19.48 -2.58 -3.91
N ARG A 664 19.72 -3.55 -3.01
CA ARG A 664 19.69 -3.34 -1.56
C ARG A 664 20.77 -2.36 -1.11
N LYS A 665 21.99 -2.46 -1.65
CA LYS A 665 23.09 -1.50 -1.38
C LYS A 665 22.69 -0.10 -1.88
N TRP A 666 22.14 0.01 -3.10
CA TRP A 666 21.65 1.28 -3.67
C TRP A 666 20.54 1.94 -2.84
N CYS A 667 19.55 1.17 -2.37
CA CYS A 667 18.46 1.65 -1.52
C CYS A 667 18.98 2.13 -0.16
N ARG A 668 19.87 1.38 0.50
CA ARG A 668 20.42 1.72 1.81
C ARG A 668 21.18 3.05 1.81
N HIS A 669 22.03 3.30 0.81
CA HIS A 669 22.82 4.55 0.72
C HIS A 669 21.94 5.79 0.57
N ARG A 670 20.72 5.64 0.05
CA ARG A 670 19.72 6.72 -0.12
C ARG A 670 18.63 6.72 0.96
N GLY A 671 18.75 5.84 1.96
CA GLY A 671 17.78 5.71 3.04
C GLY A 671 16.39 5.26 2.58
N ILE A 672 16.32 4.44 1.53
CA ILE A 672 15.09 3.94 0.92
C ILE A 672 14.78 2.51 1.41
N GLU A 673 13.53 2.24 1.79
CA GLU A 673 13.05 0.88 2.09
C GLU A 673 12.63 0.17 0.79
N GLU A 674 13.46 -0.76 0.30
CA GLU A 674 13.19 -1.52 -0.93
C GLU A 674 11.86 -2.31 -0.90
N HIS A 675 11.40 -2.71 0.28
CA HIS A 675 10.10 -3.38 0.45
C HIS A 675 8.95 -2.55 -0.13
N ARG A 676 8.98 -1.22 0.05
CA ARG A 676 7.94 -0.31 -0.46
C ARG A 676 7.97 -0.21 -1.97
N LEU A 677 9.14 -0.30 -2.59
CA LEU A 677 9.27 -0.34 -4.06
C LEU A 677 8.70 -1.64 -4.64
N TYR A 678 8.85 -2.78 -3.94
CA TYR A 678 8.12 -3.99 -4.30
C TYR A 678 6.60 -3.82 -4.14
N GLU A 679 6.10 -3.20 -3.07
CA GLU A 679 4.66 -2.91 -2.90
C GLU A 679 4.13 -2.01 -4.04
N MET A 680 4.87 -0.94 -4.38
CA MET A 680 4.57 -0.05 -5.50
C MET A 680 4.49 -0.79 -6.84
N ALA A 681 5.43 -1.69 -7.13
CA ALA A 681 5.38 -2.47 -8.38
C ALA A 681 4.15 -3.40 -8.46
N ASN A 682 3.77 -4.05 -7.35
CA ASN A 682 2.57 -4.89 -7.29
C ASN A 682 1.28 -4.06 -7.49
N LEU A 683 1.23 -2.84 -6.92
CA LEU A 683 0.13 -1.88 -7.07
C LEU A 683 0.04 -1.33 -8.50
N ARG A 684 1.17 -0.88 -9.07
CA ARG A 684 1.30 -0.44 -10.46
C ARG A 684 0.69 -1.46 -11.42
N ARG A 685 1.11 -2.72 -11.29
CA ARG A 685 0.58 -3.82 -12.12
C ARG A 685 -0.93 -4.00 -11.92
N GLN A 686 -1.42 -3.98 -10.67
CA GLN A 686 -2.86 -4.11 -10.41
C GLN A 686 -3.66 -2.93 -10.97
N PHE A 687 -3.16 -1.70 -10.89
CA PHE A 687 -3.84 -0.56 -11.49
C PHE A 687 -3.84 -0.65 -13.01
N LYS A 688 -2.74 -1.12 -13.61
CA LYS A 688 -2.70 -1.38 -15.06
C LYS A 688 -3.73 -2.44 -15.46
N GLU A 689 -3.74 -3.59 -14.78
CA GLU A 689 -4.72 -4.67 -14.98
C GLU A 689 -6.16 -4.15 -14.80
N LEU A 690 -6.44 -3.34 -13.77
CA LEU A 690 -7.77 -2.75 -13.59
C LEU A 690 -8.13 -1.72 -14.67
N LEU A 691 -7.18 -0.95 -15.21
CA LEU A 691 -7.46 -0.04 -16.31
C LEU A 691 -7.66 -0.80 -17.63
N GLU A 692 -6.95 -1.92 -17.84
CA GLU A 692 -7.14 -2.84 -18.97
C GLU A 692 -8.50 -3.57 -18.88
N ASP A 693 -8.83 -4.18 -17.72
CA ASP A 693 -10.12 -4.83 -17.41
C ASP A 693 -11.33 -3.92 -17.68
N HIS A 694 -11.17 -2.61 -17.44
CA HIS A 694 -12.23 -1.61 -17.60
C HIS A 694 -12.21 -0.88 -18.96
N GLY A 695 -11.34 -1.28 -19.90
CA GLY A 695 -11.24 -0.70 -21.24
C GLY A 695 -10.62 0.70 -21.32
N LEU A 696 -9.95 1.16 -20.25
CA LEU A 696 -9.23 2.44 -20.18
C LEU A 696 -7.84 2.38 -20.81
N LEU A 697 -7.26 1.19 -20.91
CA LEU A 697 -6.03 0.94 -21.65
C LEU A 697 -6.26 -0.18 -22.66
N ALA A 698 -5.65 -0.05 -23.83
CA ALA A 698 -5.54 -1.17 -24.75
C ALA A 698 -4.76 -2.30 -24.05
N GLY A 699 -5.38 -3.47 -23.91
CA GLY A 699 -4.73 -4.64 -23.34
C GLY A 699 -3.43 -4.94 -24.09
N ALA A 700 -2.39 -5.33 -23.36
CA ALA A 700 -1.10 -5.66 -23.98
C ALA A 700 -1.30 -6.71 -25.08
N GLN A 701 -0.99 -6.33 -26.34
CA GLN A 701 -1.00 -7.27 -27.46
C GLN A 701 -0.23 -8.53 -27.05
N ALA A 702 -0.85 -9.69 -27.26
CA ALA A 702 -0.25 -10.97 -26.89
C ALA A 702 1.19 -10.99 -27.42
N PRO A 703 2.20 -11.14 -26.53
CA PRO A 703 3.58 -10.86 -26.90
C PRO A 703 3.94 -11.72 -28.10
N GLN A 704 4.35 -11.08 -29.20
CA GLN A 704 4.68 -11.78 -30.44
C GLN A 704 5.54 -12.99 -30.09
N PRO A 705 5.23 -14.19 -30.62
CA PRO A 705 5.76 -15.46 -30.14
C PRO A 705 7.29 -15.51 -30.29
N GLY A 706 7.98 -14.97 -29.29
CA GLY A 706 9.42 -14.78 -29.31
C GLY A 706 10.14 -16.10 -29.47
N ASP A 707 11.34 -16.05 -30.01
CA ASP A 707 12.08 -17.22 -30.48
C ASP A 707 12.02 -18.40 -29.48
N SER A 708 11.90 -19.61 -30.00
CA SER A 708 11.62 -20.84 -29.23
C SER A 708 12.60 -21.02 -28.07
N TYR A 709 13.86 -20.64 -28.30
CA TYR A 709 14.91 -20.57 -27.30
C TYR A 709 14.58 -19.63 -26.13
N SER A 710 14.12 -18.39 -26.40
CA SER A 710 13.74 -17.41 -25.38
C SER A 710 12.57 -17.87 -24.49
N ARG A 711 11.65 -18.68 -25.04
CA ARG A 711 10.52 -19.26 -24.30
C ARG A 711 11.00 -20.39 -23.39
N LEU A 712 11.87 -21.26 -23.90
CA LEU A 712 12.46 -22.35 -23.12
C LEU A 712 13.33 -21.81 -21.97
N GLN A 713 14.14 -20.77 -22.24
CA GLN A 713 14.95 -20.11 -21.22
C GLN A 713 14.08 -19.49 -20.12
N ARG A 714 13.07 -18.67 -20.47
CA ARG A 714 12.14 -18.09 -19.48
C ARG A 714 11.39 -19.16 -18.69
N ARG A 715 11.03 -20.30 -19.30
CA ARG A 715 10.42 -21.44 -18.58
C ARG A 715 11.39 -22.06 -17.57
N ARG A 716 12.65 -22.28 -17.94
CA ARG A 716 13.71 -22.82 -17.06
C ARG A 716 14.01 -21.86 -15.90
N GLU A 717 14.19 -20.57 -16.18
CA GLU A 717 14.41 -19.54 -15.16
C GLU A 717 13.23 -19.45 -14.18
N ARG A 718 12.00 -19.46 -14.69
CA ARG A 718 10.78 -19.46 -13.85
C ARG A 718 10.64 -20.74 -13.03
N GLN A 719 11.01 -21.91 -13.57
CA GLN A 719 11.08 -23.17 -12.81
C GLN A 719 12.11 -23.09 -11.68
N ALA A 720 13.33 -22.61 -11.96
CA ALA A 720 14.37 -22.43 -10.94
C ALA A 720 13.95 -21.44 -9.83
N LEU A 721 13.24 -20.36 -10.18
CA LEU A 721 12.67 -19.42 -9.21
C LEU A 721 11.56 -20.06 -8.35
N TYR A 722 10.71 -20.91 -8.92
CA TYR A 722 9.73 -21.67 -8.13
C TYR A 722 10.41 -22.70 -7.22
N GLU A 723 11.48 -23.37 -7.65
CA GLU A 723 12.26 -24.26 -6.78
C GLU A 723 12.93 -23.51 -5.63
N LEU A 724 13.55 -22.35 -5.90
CA LEU A 724 14.13 -21.47 -4.87
C LEU A 724 13.07 -21.03 -3.86
N LYS A 725 11.89 -20.63 -4.34
CA LYS A 725 10.75 -20.29 -3.48
C LYS A 725 10.33 -21.49 -2.62
N ARG A 726 10.20 -22.68 -3.21
CA ARG A 726 9.75 -23.90 -2.50
C ARG A 726 10.77 -24.31 -1.42
N ARG A 727 12.07 -24.37 -1.76
CA ARG A 727 13.16 -24.66 -0.81
C ARG A 727 13.21 -23.66 0.34
N HIS A 728 12.94 -22.37 0.09
CA HIS A 728 12.83 -21.38 1.15
C HIS A 728 11.59 -21.63 2.03
N GLU A 729 10.43 -21.88 1.46
CA GLU A 729 9.19 -22.17 2.20
C GLU A 729 9.29 -23.47 3.03
N GLU A 730 9.98 -24.50 2.53
CA GLU A 730 10.35 -25.73 3.24
C GLU A 730 11.39 -25.47 4.36
N GLY A 731 12.36 -24.58 4.13
CA GLY A 731 13.44 -24.23 5.05
C GLY A 731 13.04 -23.33 6.24
N VAL A 732 12.01 -22.49 6.08
CA VAL A 732 11.50 -21.56 7.12
C VAL A 732 11.07 -22.27 8.42
N GLY A 733 10.83 -23.58 8.39
CA GLY A 733 10.54 -24.38 9.58
C GLY A 733 11.71 -24.60 10.56
N ARG A 734 12.91 -24.02 10.35
CA ARG A 734 14.11 -24.34 11.15
C ARG A 734 14.77 -23.15 11.85
N LYS A 735 14.69 -23.22 13.19
CA LYS A 735 15.42 -22.46 14.23
C LYS A 735 14.99 -20.99 14.44
N ARG A 736 14.35 -20.72 15.59
CA ARG A 736 14.34 -19.38 16.21
C ARG A 736 15.81 -18.94 16.40
N LYS A 737 16.16 -17.69 16.07
CA LYS A 737 17.52 -17.20 16.31
C LYS A 737 17.64 -16.83 17.79
N VAL A 738 18.88 -16.80 18.26
CA VAL A 738 19.20 -16.30 19.61
C VAL A 738 19.72 -14.88 19.43
N LEU A 739 19.12 -13.94 20.14
CA LEU A 739 19.55 -12.54 20.13
C LEU A 739 20.95 -12.41 20.73
N ARG A 740 21.77 -11.50 20.22
CA ARG A 740 23.04 -11.12 20.85
C ARG A 740 22.79 -10.00 21.86
N VAL A 741 23.54 -10.00 22.96
CA VAL A 741 23.44 -8.96 24.00
C VAL A 741 24.08 -7.64 23.51
N GLN A 742 25.04 -7.75 22.60
CA GLN A 742 25.63 -6.66 21.83
C GLN A 742 25.50 -7.02 20.33
N ASP A 743 24.58 -6.34 19.64
CA ASP A 743 24.82 -5.94 18.25
C ASP A 743 25.11 -4.44 18.35
N ASP A 744 26.37 -4.06 18.10
CA ASP A 744 26.86 -2.70 18.31
C ASP A 744 26.17 -1.65 17.43
N GLN A 745 26.26 -0.41 17.90
CA GLN A 745 25.93 0.80 17.16
C GLN A 745 26.89 1.02 15.97
N ASP A 746 26.75 0.24 14.91
CA ASP A 746 27.36 0.54 13.61
C ASP A 746 26.31 0.62 12.49
N GLY A 747 25.29 1.43 12.77
CA GLY A 747 24.59 2.12 11.71
C GLY A 747 25.50 3.18 11.10
N TRP A 748 26.20 2.85 10.01
CA TRP A 748 27.03 3.73 9.18
C TRP A 748 28.49 3.98 9.64
N SER A 749 29.23 2.91 9.93
CA SER A 749 30.71 2.96 9.87
C SER A 749 31.24 2.38 8.55
N SER A 750 32.32 2.98 8.05
CA SER A 750 32.96 2.66 6.77
C SER A 750 33.92 1.48 6.93
N ASP A 751 33.50 0.29 6.51
CA ASP A 751 34.34 -0.91 6.60
C ASP A 751 34.31 -1.77 5.31
N GLU A 752 34.90 -1.20 4.25
CA GLU A 752 35.39 -1.94 3.07
C GLU A 752 36.75 -1.36 2.62
N ASP A 753 37.83 -1.53 3.40
CA ASP A 753 39.20 -1.67 2.83
C ASP A 753 40.31 -2.12 3.83
N ARG A 754 40.19 -3.34 4.40
CA ARG A 754 41.36 -4.13 4.81
C ARG A 754 41.19 -5.61 4.48
N GLY A 755 42.01 -6.11 3.56
CA GLY A 755 42.04 -7.52 3.17
C GLY A 755 42.47 -8.42 4.34
N GLY A 756 41.52 -9.18 4.88
CA GLY A 756 41.74 -10.19 5.92
C GLY A 756 40.85 -11.42 5.67
N SER A 757 41.43 -12.61 5.73
CA SER A 757 40.74 -13.87 5.40
C SER A 757 39.74 -14.29 6.49
N ALA A 758 38.55 -13.70 6.48
CA ALA A 758 37.41 -14.18 7.26
C ALA A 758 36.76 -15.39 6.57
N SER A 759 36.35 -16.38 7.35
CA SER A 759 35.91 -17.69 6.84
C SER A 759 34.63 -17.60 5.98
N ARG A 760 34.55 -18.44 4.94
CA ARG A 760 33.42 -18.59 4.01
C ARG A 760 32.17 -19.19 4.68
N GLY A 761 31.61 -18.51 5.68
CA GLY A 761 30.42 -18.91 6.44
C GLY A 761 29.16 -18.07 6.18
N ALA A 762 29.30 -16.86 5.64
CA ALA A 762 28.18 -16.01 5.24
C ALA A 762 27.67 -16.41 3.84
N GLY A 763 26.99 -17.55 3.77
CA GLY A 763 26.37 -18.04 2.53
C GLY A 763 25.30 -17.08 2.01
N ASP A 764 25.34 -16.80 0.72
CA ASP A 764 24.45 -15.91 -0.03
C ASP A 764 22.96 -16.23 0.23
N SER A 765 22.34 -15.46 1.14
CA SER A 765 20.97 -15.70 1.56
C SER A 765 20.00 -15.19 0.50
N VAL A 766 19.51 -16.11 -0.34
CA VAL A 766 18.56 -15.84 -1.42
C VAL A 766 17.41 -14.94 -0.95
N ASP A 767 17.28 -13.76 -1.56
CA ASP A 767 16.19 -12.84 -1.26
C ASP A 767 14.85 -13.38 -1.78
N ILE A 768 14.04 -13.93 -0.87
CA ILE A 768 12.71 -14.43 -1.20
C ILE A 768 11.76 -13.35 -1.74
N GLN A 769 11.96 -12.07 -1.39
CA GLN A 769 11.16 -10.97 -1.95
C GLN A 769 11.55 -10.71 -3.41
N ASP A 770 12.84 -10.73 -3.72
CA ASP A 770 13.35 -10.60 -5.10
C ASP A 770 12.91 -11.79 -5.99
N VAL A 771 12.93 -13.02 -5.44
CA VAL A 771 12.37 -14.21 -6.11
C VAL A 771 10.86 -14.05 -6.36
N LYS A 772 10.08 -13.64 -5.35
CA LYS A 772 8.64 -13.36 -5.50
C LYS A 772 8.39 -12.24 -6.53
N PHE A 773 9.24 -11.21 -6.57
CA PHE A 773 9.15 -10.10 -7.50
C PHE A 773 9.38 -10.55 -8.95
N LYS A 774 10.47 -11.27 -9.22
CA LYS A 774 10.80 -11.86 -10.53
C LYS A 774 9.78 -12.90 -11.02
N LEU A 775 9.10 -13.59 -10.11
CA LEU A 775 7.99 -14.50 -10.46
C LEU A 775 6.69 -13.77 -10.84
N ARG A 776 6.51 -12.51 -10.41
CA ARG A 776 5.28 -11.72 -10.64
C ARG A 776 5.40 -10.67 -11.75
N HIS A 777 6.60 -10.18 -12.02
CA HIS A 777 6.83 -9.07 -12.95
C HIS A 777 7.83 -9.48 -14.03
N ASN A 778 7.48 -9.18 -15.28
CA ASN A 778 8.46 -9.22 -16.36
C ASN A 778 9.37 -7.99 -16.25
N LEU A 779 10.63 -8.19 -15.89
CA LEU A 779 11.59 -7.10 -15.70
C LEU A 779 11.85 -6.33 -17.00
N GLU A 780 11.79 -6.97 -18.17
CA GLU A 780 12.02 -6.31 -19.46
C GLU A 780 10.91 -5.30 -19.77
N GLN A 781 9.65 -5.71 -19.58
CA GLN A 781 8.49 -4.84 -19.76
C GLN A 781 8.44 -3.72 -18.71
N LEU A 782 8.75 -4.05 -17.44
CA LEU A 782 8.80 -3.04 -16.38
C LEU A 782 9.92 -2.02 -16.62
N HIS A 783 11.09 -2.46 -17.11
CA HIS A 783 12.20 -1.59 -17.47
C HIS A 783 11.88 -0.71 -18.68
N ALA A 784 11.25 -1.25 -19.73
CA ALA A 784 10.80 -0.46 -20.87
C ALA A 784 9.79 0.62 -20.46
N ALA A 785 8.83 0.28 -19.60
CA ALA A 785 7.85 1.21 -19.04
C ALA A 785 8.47 2.27 -18.11
N ALA A 786 9.47 1.90 -17.30
CA ALA A 786 10.23 2.84 -16.48
C ALA A 786 11.07 3.80 -17.35
N SER A 787 11.69 3.28 -18.41
CA SER A 787 12.51 4.06 -19.35
C SER A 787 11.67 5.09 -20.11
N SER A 788 10.49 4.70 -20.61
CA SER A 788 9.58 5.64 -21.29
C SER A 788 9.01 6.68 -20.32
N ALA A 789 8.72 6.31 -19.08
CA ALA A 789 8.27 7.23 -18.03
C ALA A 789 9.40 8.11 -17.45
N GLN A 790 10.68 7.83 -17.74
CA GLN A 790 11.83 8.66 -17.36
C GLN A 790 12.19 9.65 -18.48
N ALA A 791 11.99 9.27 -19.75
CA ALA A 791 12.23 10.11 -20.92
C ALA A 791 11.05 11.04 -21.28
N LEU A 792 10.36 11.60 -20.28
CA LEU A 792 9.22 12.49 -20.52
C LEU A 792 9.67 13.80 -21.20
N THR A 793 9.01 14.14 -22.31
CA THR A 793 9.19 15.46 -22.93
C THR A 793 8.65 16.58 -22.04
N ARG A 794 9.09 17.82 -22.27
CA ARG A 794 8.57 19.01 -21.57
C ARG A 794 7.04 19.11 -21.65
N ASP A 795 6.47 18.74 -22.79
CA ASP A 795 5.04 18.79 -23.05
C ASP A 795 4.30 17.67 -22.29
N GLN A 796 4.83 16.45 -22.27
CA GLN A 796 4.30 15.36 -21.45
C GLN A 796 4.38 15.69 -19.95
N MET A 797 5.44 16.36 -19.49
CA MET A 797 5.58 16.84 -18.11
C MET A 797 4.48 17.87 -17.76
N ALA A 798 4.18 18.80 -18.67
CA ALA A 798 3.13 19.81 -18.49
C ALA A 798 1.72 19.20 -18.50
N LEU A 799 1.44 18.26 -19.41
CA LEU A 799 0.19 17.50 -19.42
C LEU A 799 0.04 16.63 -18.17
N LEU A 800 1.12 16.00 -17.70
CA LEU A 800 1.11 15.23 -16.45
C LEU A 800 0.79 16.14 -15.26
N LYS A 801 1.35 17.35 -15.20
CA LYS A 801 0.96 18.35 -14.20
C LYS A 801 -0.51 18.76 -14.28
N LEU A 802 -1.09 18.91 -15.47
CA LEU A 802 -2.52 19.19 -15.64
C LEU A 802 -3.39 18.03 -15.12
N VAL A 803 -3.02 16.79 -15.43
CA VAL A 803 -3.71 15.57 -14.95
C VAL A 803 -3.66 15.46 -13.41
N LEU A 804 -2.48 15.64 -12.81
CA LEU A 804 -2.33 15.63 -11.36
C LEU A 804 -3.07 16.81 -10.71
N GLY A 805 -3.00 18.01 -11.29
CA GLY A 805 -3.71 19.20 -10.82
C GLY A 805 -5.22 19.03 -10.81
N ARG A 806 -5.83 18.59 -11.93
CA ARG A 806 -7.27 18.31 -12.02
C ARG A 806 -7.70 17.13 -11.14
N GLY A 807 -6.81 16.17 -10.89
CA GLY A 807 -7.05 15.05 -9.97
C GLY A 807 -7.06 15.47 -8.50
N LEU A 808 -6.14 16.37 -8.10
CA LEU A 808 -6.00 16.88 -6.73
C LEU A 808 -7.01 17.98 -6.36
N TYR A 809 -7.47 18.77 -7.34
CA TYR A 809 -8.42 19.87 -7.10
C TYR A 809 -9.69 19.37 -6.35
N PRO A 810 -10.20 20.09 -5.33
CA PRO A 810 -9.83 21.43 -4.84
C PRO A 810 -8.74 21.47 -3.76
N GLN A 811 -7.92 20.42 -3.58
CA GLN A 811 -6.85 20.39 -2.57
C GLN A 811 -5.68 21.31 -2.97
N LEU A 812 -5.82 22.59 -2.62
CA LEU A 812 -5.00 23.69 -3.08
C LEU A 812 -4.56 24.59 -1.92
N ALA A 813 -3.31 25.02 -1.96
CA ALA A 813 -2.72 25.95 -1.01
C ALA A 813 -1.99 27.10 -1.74
N VAL A 814 -2.19 28.32 -1.25
CA VAL A 814 -1.49 29.53 -1.71
C VAL A 814 -0.33 29.84 -0.75
N PRO A 815 0.88 30.18 -1.24
CA PRO A 815 1.98 30.61 -0.38
C PRO A 815 1.64 31.92 0.33
N ASP A 816 2.09 32.06 1.58
CA ASP A 816 1.97 33.31 2.33
C ASP A 816 2.90 34.40 1.73
N PRO A 817 2.45 35.65 1.56
CA PRO A 817 3.24 36.71 0.92
C PRO A 817 4.60 36.98 1.58
N PHE A 818 4.72 36.70 2.89
CA PHE A 818 5.94 36.95 3.66
C PHE A 818 6.93 35.76 3.63
N ASN A 819 6.67 34.69 2.88
CA ASN A 819 7.58 33.54 2.80
C ASN A 819 8.98 33.86 2.23
N SER A 820 9.14 34.96 1.51
CA SER A 820 10.44 35.46 1.04
C SER A 820 11.34 36.01 2.16
N SER A 821 10.77 36.30 3.34
CA SER A 821 11.51 36.78 4.53
C SER A 821 11.58 35.75 5.67
N ARG A 822 10.94 34.58 5.51
CA ARG A 822 10.99 33.48 6.48
C ARG A 822 12.14 32.53 6.19
N LYS A 823 12.53 31.75 7.19
CA LYS A 823 13.44 30.60 7.03
C LYS A 823 12.74 29.49 6.24
N ASP A 824 13.51 28.75 5.47
CA ASP A 824 13.07 27.68 4.56
C ASP A 824 12.12 26.66 5.21
N SER A 825 12.41 26.27 6.46
CA SER A 825 11.62 25.30 7.25
C SER A 825 10.30 25.84 7.80
N ASP A 826 10.09 27.16 7.81
CA ASP A 826 8.91 27.83 8.38
C ASP A 826 8.10 28.58 7.30
N GLN A 827 8.17 28.13 6.04
CA GLN A 827 7.26 28.62 4.99
C GLN A 827 5.81 28.24 5.28
N ILE A 828 4.94 29.26 5.25
CA ILE A 828 3.51 29.15 5.57
C ILE A 828 2.69 29.19 4.28
N PHE A 829 1.63 28.39 4.26
CA PHE A 829 0.68 28.24 3.18
C PHE A 829 -0.74 28.28 3.75
N HIS A 830 -1.69 28.64 2.91
CA HIS A 830 -3.09 28.78 3.29
C HIS A 830 -3.97 27.98 2.33
N THR A 831 -4.84 27.13 2.86
CA THR A 831 -5.93 26.51 2.10
C THR A 831 -7.21 27.31 2.28
N GLN A 832 -8.27 26.96 1.55
CA GLN A 832 -9.59 27.58 1.71
C GLN A 832 -10.10 27.49 3.17
N THR A 833 -9.92 26.32 3.81
CA THR A 833 -10.50 25.99 5.13
C THR A 833 -9.51 26.08 6.29
N LYS A 834 -8.19 25.95 6.06
CA LYS A 834 -7.16 25.96 7.12
C LYS A 834 -6.04 26.95 6.77
N GLN A 835 -5.78 27.86 7.70
CA GLN A 835 -4.71 28.85 7.60
C GLN A 835 -3.44 28.35 8.33
N GLY A 836 -2.28 28.91 7.99
CA GLY A 836 -1.06 28.67 8.78
C GLY A 836 -0.45 27.27 8.61
N VAL A 837 -0.67 26.62 7.46
CA VAL A 837 -0.17 25.27 7.15
C VAL A 837 1.28 25.35 6.69
N VAL A 838 2.12 24.38 7.06
CA VAL A 838 3.54 24.33 6.65
C VAL A 838 3.79 23.13 5.72
N LEU A 839 4.92 23.10 5.01
CA LEU A 839 5.32 21.92 4.23
C LEU A 839 5.80 20.79 5.17
N HIS A 840 5.43 19.55 4.90
CA HIS A 840 5.96 18.40 5.66
C HIS A 840 7.50 18.30 5.50
N PRO A 841 8.30 17.97 6.53
CA PRO A 841 9.76 17.95 6.44
C PRO A 841 10.37 16.99 5.40
N THR A 842 9.60 16.06 4.84
CA THR A 842 10.03 15.21 3.72
C THR A 842 9.76 15.80 2.34
N CYS A 843 9.06 16.94 2.26
CA CYS A 843 8.68 17.55 1.00
C CYS A 843 9.90 18.14 0.32
N VAL A 844 10.05 17.91 -0.99
CA VAL A 844 11.19 18.45 -1.75
C VAL A 844 11.22 19.98 -1.74
N PHE A 845 10.06 20.63 -1.67
CA PHE A 845 9.98 22.09 -1.56
C PHE A 845 10.54 22.65 -0.22
N THR A 846 10.69 21.83 0.81
CA THR A 846 11.37 22.23 2.06
C THR A 846 12.89 22.34 1.87
N ASN A 847 13.48 21.62 0.91
CA ASN A 847 14.90 21.70 0.55
C ASN A 847 15.21 22.80 -0.48
N SER A 848 14.21 23.19 -1.29
CA SER A 848 14.33 24.15 -2.40
C SER A 848 13.12 25.11 -2.44
N PRO A 849 12.94 25.94 -1.39
CA PRO A 849 11.81 26.88 -1.27
C PRO A 849 11.70 27.89 -2.42
N GLU A 850 12.83 28.29 -3.00
CA GLU A 850 12.94 29.26 -4.10
C GLU A 850 12.18 28.83 -5.36
N VAL A 851 11.91 27.53 -5.52
CA VAL A 851 11.15 26.95 -6.64
C VAL A 851 9.66 27.37 -6.61
N LEU A 852 9.15 27.78 -5.44
CA LEU A 852 7.79 28.26 -5.24
C LEU A 852 7.67 29.80 -5.28
N HIS A 853 8.78 30.52 -5.31
CA HIS A 853 8.78 31.99 -5.32
C HIS A 853 8.56 32.53 -6.75
N ALA A 854 7.83 33.64 -6.87
CA ALA A 854 7.69 34.36 -8.13
C ALA A 854 8.99 35.11 -8.47
N GLN A 855 9.83 34.50 -9.31
CA GLN A 855 11.11 35.09 -9.74
C GLN A 855 10.90 36.30 -10.67
N GLU A 856 10.77 37.50 -10.09
CA GLU A 856 10.89 38.78 -10.81
C GLU A 856 11.19 40.01 -9.93
N GLN A 857 12.19 39.93 -9.03
CA GLN A 857 12.77 41.14 -8.39
C GLN A 857 13.76 41.84 -9.35
N ALA A 858 13.26 42.43 -10.45
CA ALA A 858 14.10 42.99 -11.51
C ALA A 858 13.60 44.31 -12.12
N ALA A 859 13.02 45.20 -11.32
CA ALA A 859 12.76 46.59 -11.70
C ALA A 859 12.72 47.53 -10.47
N ARG A 860 13.83 47.70 -9.76
CA ARG A 860 13.97 48.76 -8.74
C ARG A 860 14.08 50.14 -9.40
N GLY A 861 12.96 50.68 -9.86
CA GLY A 861 12.80 52.11 -10.12
C GLY A 861 12.47 52.83 -8.82
N SER A 862 13.20 53.87 -8.48
CA SER A 862 12.95 54.68 -7.28
C SER A 862 11.81 55.68 -7.53
N ASP A 863 10.57 55.30 -7.25
CA ASP A 863 9.51 56.29 -7.01
C ASP A 863 8.45 55.80 -6.00
N GLY A 864 7.89 56.73 -5.24
CA GLY A 864 7.23 56.49 -3.95
C GLY A 864 5.76 56.07 -3.97
N SER A 865 5.31 55.26 -4.94
CA SER A 865 3.91 54.80 -5.04
C SER A 865 3.76 53.31 -4.73
N ARG A 866 3.82 52.98 -3.43
CA ARG A 866 3.46 51.66 -2.86
C ARG A 866 1.93 51.54 -2.85
N ASP A 867 1.26 50.44 -3.19
CA ASP A 867 1.54 49.07 -2.73
C ASP A 867 1.29 47.93 -3.75
N ASP A 868 0.64 48.12 -4.91
CA ASP A 868 0.12 46.99 -5.73
C ASP A 868 0.89 46.61 -6.99
N ARG A 869 1.61 47.53 -7.64
CA ARG A 869 2.38 47.18 -8.86
C ARG A 869 3.55 46.22 -8.59
N ASP A 870 4.09 46.22 -7.38
CA ASP A 870 5.17 45.34 -6.94
C ASP A 870 4.76 43.86 -6.77
N LYS A 871 3.46 43.54 -6.91
CA LYS A 871 2.92 42.18 -6.68
C LYS A 871 2.55 41.43 -7.96
N MET A 872 2.69 42.02 -9.15
CA MET A 872 2.25 41.40 -10.41
C MET A 872 3.33 40.50 -11.02
N SER A 873 2.97 39.26 -11.38
CA SER A 873 3.87 38.35 -12.11
C SER A 873 3.10 37.40 -13.01
N SER A 874 3.72 36.94 -14.11
CA SER A 874 3.18 35.87 -14.94
C SER A 874 3.53 34.46 -14.44
N LYS A 875 4.17 34.34 -13.25
CA LYS A 875 4.81 33.09 -12.79
C LYS A 875 4.28 32.57 -11.44
N HIS A 876 3.27 33.17 -10.83
CA HIS A 876 2.78 32.74 -9.51
C HIS A 876 2.47 31.23 -9.50
N GLN A 877 3.02 30.53 -8.51
CA GLN A 877 2.78 29.10 -8.30
C GLN A 877 1.79 28.89 -7.16
N LEU A 878 0.95 27.87 -7.29
CA LEU A 878 0.17 27.29 -6.22
C LEU A 878 0.69 25.90 -5.89
N VAL A 879 0.40 25.42 -4.69
CA VAL A 879 0.75 24.06 -4.25
C VAL A 879 -0.52 23.24 -4.14
N THR A 880 -0.66 22.18 -4.95
CA THR A 880 -1.65 21.12 -4.69
C THR A 880 -1.04 20.05 -3.83
N PHE A 881 -1.88 19.37 -3.04
CA PHE A 881 -1.46 18.37 -2.05
C PHE A 881 -2.45 17.19 -2.03
N VAL A 882 -2.01 16.04 -1.51
CA VAL A 882 -2.84 14.80 -1.45
C VAL A 882 -3.61 14.71 -0.13
N SER A 883 -3.02 15.20 0.95
CA SER A 883 -3.64 15.24 2.27
C SER A 883 -3.05 16.33 3.17
N LEU A 884 -3.82 16.71 4.19
CA LEU A 884 -3.35 17.52 5.32
C LEU A 884 -3.17 16.63 6.54
N LEU A 885 -2.03 16.78 7.23
CA LEU A 885 -1.70 16.05 8.45
C LEU A 885 -1.31 17.01 9.58
N GLU A 886 -2.10 17.07 10.66
CA GLU A 886 -1.78 17.84 11.87
C GLU A 886 -1.20 16.91 12.95
N THR A 887 0.02 17.21 13.40
CA THR A 887 0.66 16.52 14.54
C THR A 887 0.93 17.55 15.64
N ASN A 888 2.05 18.26 15.57
CA ASN A 888 2.32 19.48 16.35
C ASN A 888 1.98 20.78 15.59
N LYS A 889 2.10 20.74 14.26
CA LYS A 889 1.65 21.75 13.30
C LYS A 889 0.80 21.05 12.21
N PRO A 890 -0.06 21.77 11.48
CA PRO A 890 -0.70 21.26 10.25
C PRO A 890 0.30 21.27 9.08
N TYR A 891 0.48 20.12 8.43
CA TYR A 891 1.42 19.91 7.32
C TYR A 891 0.70 19.58 6.00
N LEU A 892 1.18 20.16 4.90
CA LEU A 892 0.88 19.73 3.52
C LEU A 892 1.71 18.48 3.18
N VAL A 893 1.06 17.43 2.67
CA VAL A 893 1.71 16.14 2.36
C VAL A 893 1.55 15.79 0.87
N ASN A 894 2.64 15.31 0.26
CA ASN A 894 2.77 14.95 -1.16
C ASN A 894 2.41 16.12 -2.10
N CYS A 895 3.26 17.14 -2.12
CA CYS A 895 2.98 18.40 -2.79
C CYS A 895 3.38 18.39 -4.28
N VAL A 896 2.62 19.11 -5.12
CA VAL A 896 2.93 19.41 -6.53
C VAL A 896 2.76 20.90 -6.77
N ARG A 897 3.69 21.54 -7.49
CA ARG A 897 3.56 22.95 -7.87
C ARG A 897 2.86 23.11 -9.22
N ILE A 898 1.90 24.02 -9.30
CA ILE A 898 1.13 24.31 -10.53
C ILE A 898 1.07 25.83 -10.80
N PRO A 899 1.05 26.29 -12.07
CA PRO A 899 0.85 27.70 -12.41
C PRO A 899 -0.52 28.19 -11.98
N ALA A 900 -0.60 29.32 -11.27
CA ALA A 900 -1.82 29.72 -10.58
C ALA A 900 -2.97 30.07 -11.55
N LEU A 901 -2.76 31.04 -12.47
CA LEU A 901 -3.81 31.56 -13.34
C LEU A 901 -4.43 30.47 -14.22
N GLN A 902 -3.60 29.73 -14.96
CA GLN A 902 -4.09 28.71 -15.89
C GLN A 902 -4.78 27.55 -15.17
N SER A 903 -4.28 27.16 -13.99
CA SER A 903 -4.90 26.07 -13.22
C SER A 903 -6.23 26.50 -12.59
N LEU A 904 -6.33 27.72 -12.07
CA LEU A 904 -7.60 28.23 -11.54
C LEU A 904 -8.66 28.33 -12.65
N LEU A 905 -8.31 28.93 -13.81
CA LEU A 905 -9.22 29.04 -14.96
C LEU A 905 -9.71 27.68 -15.47
N LEU A 906 -8.86 26.64 -15.47
CA LEU A 906 -9.21 25.30 -15.97
C LEU A 906 -9.90 24.39 -14.92
N PHE A 907 -9.66 24.60 -13.63
CA PHE A 907 -10.07 23.64 -12.58
C PHE A 907 -11.05 24.19 -11.54
N SER A 908 -11.16 25.51 -11.33
CA SER A 908 -12.02 26.02 -10.26
C SER A 908 -13.49 25.69 -10.52
N ARG A 909 -14.25 25.45 -9.44
CA ARG A 909 -15.68 25.08 -9.50
C ARG A 909 -16.55 26.28 -9.81
N SER A 910 -16.18 27.44 -9.29
CA SER A 910 -16.74 28.72 -9.72
C SER A 910 -15.64 29.71 -10.10
N LEU A 911 -15.96 30.59 -11.04
CA LEU A 911 -15.21 31.78 -11.36
C LEU A 911 -16.20 32.94 -11.49
N ASP A 912 -15.94 33.98 -10.71
CA ASP A 912 -16.78 35.16 -10.60
C ASP A 912 -15.98 36.36 -11.12
N THR A 913 -16.62 37.28 -11.84
CA THR A 913 -15.92 38.33 -12.60
C THR A 913 -16.60 39.70 -12.50
N ASN A 914 -15.84 40.77 -12.73
CA ASN A 914 -16.36 42.11 -13.01
C ASN A 914 -16.57 42.33 -14.53
N GLY A 915 -17.22 43.44 -14.92
CA GLY A 915 -17.66 43.68 -16.30
C GLY A 915 -16.57 43.83 -17.37
N ASP A 916 -15.31 44.11 -17.00
CA ASP A 916 -14.18 44.13 -17.94
C ASP A 916 -13.30 42.87 -17.84
N CYS A 917 -13.68 41.91 -16.99
CA CYS A 917 -12.94 40.70 -16.65
C CYS A 917 -11.51 40.93 -16.11
N SER A 918 -11.15 42.15 -15.66
CA SER A 918 -9.84 42.41 -15.04
C SER A 918 -9.71 41.77 -13.65
N ARG A 919 -10.82 41.67 -12.91
CA ARG A 919 -10.91 41.05 -11.58
C ARG A 919 -11.64 39.71 -11.69
N LEU A 920 -10.96 38.63 -11.35
CA LEU A 920 -11.52 37.27 -11.32
C LEU A 920 -11.40 36.69 -9.90
N VAL A 921 -12.43 36.02 -9.41
CA VAL A 921 -12.40 35.30 -8.12
C VAL A 921 -12.72 33.83 -8.33
N ALA A 922 -11.80 32.96 -7.94
CA ALA A 922 -11.93 31.51 -8.02
C ALA A 922 -12.39 30.92 -6.68
N ASP A 923 -13.42 30.06 -6.74
CA ASP A 923 -14.05 29.37 -5.60
C ASP A 923 -14.40 30.28 -4.39
N GLY A 924 -14.61 31.58 -4.65
CA GLY A 924 -14.97 32.59 -3.63
C GLY A 924 -13.86 32.95 -2.62
N TRP A 925 -12.60 32.55 -2.83
CA TRP A 925 -11.53 32.79 -1.83
C TRP A 925 -10.16 33.21 -2.39
N LEU A 926 -9.89 32.99 -3.69
CA LEU A 926 -8.69 33.48 -4.36
C LEU A 926 -9.05 34.52 -5.40
N GLU A 927 -8.43 35.70 -5.31
CA GLU A 927 -8.58 36.77 -6.29
C GLU A 927 -7.36 36.84 -7.20
N LEU A 928 -7.64 37.03 -8.49
CA LEU A 928 -6.70 37.29 -9.56
C LEU A 928 -7.04 38.67 -10.16
N GLN A 929 -6.06 39.57 -10.22
CA GLN A 929 -6.22 40.86 -10.88
C GLN A 929 -5.26 40.95 -12.06
N LEU A 930 -5.79 40.99 -13.28
CA LEU A 930 -5.02 40.96 -14.53
C LEU A 930 -4.71 42.39 -14.99
N ALA A 931 -3.48 42.61 -15.47
CA ALA A 931 -3.03 43.94 -15.92
C ALA A 931 -3.64 44.40 -17.26
N ASP A 932 -4.14 43.46 -18.07
CA ASP A 932 -4.69 43.70 -19.41
C ASP A 932 -6.05 42.98 -19.55
N THR A 933 -7.10 43.77 -19.77
CA THR A 933 -8.48 43.31 -19.97
C THR A 933 -8.65 42.53 -21.26
N GLU A 934 -7.92 42.86 -22.32
CA GLU A 934 -8.03 42.19 -23.62
C GLU A 934 -7.46 40.76 -23.54
N SER A 935 -6.30 40.60 -22.91
CA SER A 935 -5.75 39.28 -22.56
C SER A 935 -6.64 38.52 -21.57
N ALA A 936 -7.26 39.20 -20.60
CA ALA A 936 -8.14 38.56 -19.63
C ALA A 936 -9.37 37.91 -20.30
N VAL A 937 -10.09 38.66 -21.14
CA VAL A 937 -11.25 38.15 -21.89
C VAL A 937 -10.84 37.02 -22.85
N ARG A 938 -9.70 37.15 -23.56
CA ARG A 938 -9.19 36.07 -24.45
C ARG A 938 -8.84 34.80 -23.67
N LEU A 939 -8.20 34.90 -22.51
CA LEU A 939 -7.91 33.74 -21.65
C LEU A 939 -9.19 33.09 -21.11
N LEU A 940 -10.16 33.89 -20.67
CA LEU A 940 -11.43 33.39 -20.15
C LEU A 940 -12.21 32.61 -21.23
N ALA A 941 -12.37 33.19 -22.42
CA ALA A 941 -13.01 32.53 -23.55
C ALA A 941 -12.27 31.25 -23.99
N ALA A 942 -10.93 31.27 -23.99
CA ALA A 942 -10.13 30.07 -24.25
C ALA A 942 -10.32 28.99 -23.18
N SER A 943 -10.38 29.35 -21.89
CA SER A 943 -10.59 28.39 -20.81
C SER A 943 -11.97 27.73 -20.87
N LEU A 944 -13.04 28.47 -21.17
CA LEU A 944 -14.39 27.91 -21.30
C LEU A 944 -14.44 26.86 -22.41
N ARG A 945 -13.91 27.19 -23.60
CA ARG A 945 -13.82 26.25 -24.73
C ARG A 945 -13.01 25.01 -24.36
N LEU A 946 -11.88 25.17 -23.69
CA LEU A 946 -11.01 24.06 -23.27
C LEU A 946 -11.68 23.14 -22.24
N ARG A 947 -12.43 23.70 -21.29
CA ARG A 947 -13.17 22.92 -20.30
C ARG A 947 -14.28 22.10 -20.94
N ALA A 948 -15.12 22.74 -21.76
CA ALA A 948 -16.19 22.07 -22.49
C ALA A 948 -15.66 20.96 -23.42
N HIS A 949 -14.55 21.20 -24.14
CA HIS A 949 -13.89 20.20 -24.98
C HIS A 949 -13.34 19.04 -24.13
N TRP A 950 -12.68 19.31 -23.00
CA TRP A 950 -12.17 18.26 -22.10
C TRP A 950 -13.31 17.42 -21.50
N GLU A 951 -14.36 18.05 -20.98
CA GLU A 951 -15.53 17.35 -20.42
C GLU A 951 -16.24 16.50 -21.48
N SER A 952 -16.54 17.07 -22.65
CA SER A 952 -17.14 16.33 -23.77
C SER A 952 -16.31 15.11 -24.22
N ALA A 953 -14.97 15.24 -24.25
CA ALA A 953 -14.08 14.14 -24.62
C ALA A 953 -13.98 13.07 -23.53
N LEU A 954 -14.00 13.47 -22.25
CA LEU A 954 -14.04 12.56 -21.11
C LEU A 954 -15.36 11.78 -21.05
N ASP A 955 -16.50 12.47 -21.17
CA ASP A 955 -17.83 11.84 -21.11
C ASP A 955 -18.03 10.83 -22.25
N ARG A 956 -17.55 11.13 -23.46
CA ARG A 956 -17.55 10.18 -24.59
C ARG A 956 -16.65 8.97 -24.33
N GLN A 957 -15.47 9.14 -23.74
CA GLN A 957 -14.61 8.02 -23.33
C GLN A 957 -15.32 7.11 -22.32
N LEU A 958 -15.98 7.70 -21.32
CA LEU A 958 -16.70 6.98 -20.26
C LEU A 958 -17.96 6.28 -20.80
N ALA A 959 -18.73 6.94 -21.67
CA ALA A 959 -19.94 6.38 -22.26
C ALA A 959 -19.65 5.18 -23.18
N HIS A 960 -18.60 5.24 -24.00
CA HIS A 960 -18.16 4.11 -24.82
C HIS A 960 -17.78 2.88 -23.97
N GLN A 961 -17.12 3.10 -22.83
CA GLN A 961 -16.78 2.02 -21.89
C GLN A 961 -17.97 1.47 -21.11
N ALA A 962 -19.01 2.28 -20.88
CA ALA A 962 -20.24 1.80 -20.26
C ALA A 962 -21.02 0.86 -21.20
N ARG A 963 -21.09 1.17 -22.50
CA ARG A 963 -21.72 0.31 -23.52
C ARG A 963 -21.03 -1.05 -23.64
N ARG A 964 -19.71 -1.06 -23.76
CA ARG A 964 -18.84 -2.26 -23.79
C ARG A 964 -18.95 -3.22 -22.59
N ARG A 965 -19.74 -2.90 -21.56
CA ARG A 965 -20.03 -3.79 -20.40
C ARG A 965 -21.46 -4.30 -20.36
N LEU A 966 -22.33 -3.73 -21.18
CA LEU A 966 -23.73 -4.14 -21.32
C LEU A 966 -23.88 -5.11 -22.50
N GLU A 967 -23.07 -4.93 -23.53
CA GLU A 967 -22.91 -5.81 -24.69
C GLU A 967 -21.78 -6.82 -24.44
N ASP A 968 -22.00 -7.73 -23.48
CA ASP A 968 -21.39 -9.07 -23.56
C ASP A 968 -22.27 -9.88 -24.54
N GLU A 969 -21.66 -10.37 -25.62
CA GLU A 969 -22.26 -11.12 -26.74
C GLU A 969 -22.92 -10.29 -27.88
N GLU A 970 -22.37 -10.50 -29.09
CA GLU A 970 -22.86 -10.16 -30.45
C GLU A 970 -22.49 -8.79 -31.10
N GLU A 971 -21.98 -8.91 -32.33
CA GLU A 971 -21.69 -7.92 -33.40
C GLU A 971 -20.58 -6.87 -33.21
N GLU A 972 -19.42 -7.13 -33.83
CA GLU A 972 -18.36 -6.15 -34.10
C GLU A 972 -18.75 -5.24 -35.29
N GLU A 973 -19.19 -3.99 -35.04
CA GLU A 973 -19.13 -2.91 -36.04
C GLU A 973 -18.29 -1.71 -35.56
N GLU A 974 -17.65 -1.03 -36.53
CA GLU A 974 -16.43 -0.24 -36.36
C GLU A 974 -16.62 1.19 -35.81
N GLU A 975 -17.07 1.38 -34.56
CA GLU A 975 -16.78 2.64 -33.85
C GLU A 975 -15.51 2.53 -32.98
N ALA A 976 -14.41 3.02 -33.55
CA ALA A 976 -13.10 3.05 -32.92
C ALA A 976 -13.10 3.78 -31.56
N PRO A 977 -12.24 3.39 -30.60
CA PRO A 977 -12.09 4.11 -29.34
C PRO A 977 -11.72 5.57 -29.60
N VAL A 978 -12.32 6.47 -28.82
CA VAL A 978 -12.09 7.93 -28.72
C VAL A 978 -11.10 8.47 -29.75
N ASN A 979 -11.61 9.10 -30.80
CA ASN A 979 -10.85 9.63 -31.93
C ASN A 979 -9.50 10.26 -31.47
N HIS A 980 -8.39 9.52 -31.64
CA HIS A 980 -7.08 9.93 -31.13
C HIS A 980 -6.65 11.32 -31.64
N LYS A 981 -7.17 11.75 -32.80
CA LYS A 981 -6.93 13.09 -33.37
C LYS A 981 -7.52 14.21 -32.51
N GLU A 982 -8.65 13.96 -31.85
CA GLU A 982 -9.36 14.90 -30.99
C GLU A 982 -8.65 15.07 -29.65
N VAL A 983 -8.29 13.96 -28.97
CA VAL A 983 -7.49 14.04 -27.73
C VAL A 983 -6.12 14.67 -28.01
N ALA A 984 -5.51 14.42 -29.18
CA ALA A 984 -4.30 15.10 -29.61
C ALA A 984 -4.50 16.58 -29.97
N ALA A 985 -5.70 17.01 -30.40
CA ALA A 985 -6.05 18.41 -30.57
C ALA A 985 -6.19 19.10 -29.20
N LEU A 986 -7.03 18.56 -28.31
CA LEU A 986 -7.19 19.03 -26.93
C LEU A 986 -5.84 19.13 -26.20
N SER A 987 -4.98 18.12 -26.32
CA SER A 987 -3.62 18.13 -25.73
C SER A 987 -2.78 19.32 -26.19
N ARG A 988 -2.81 19.64 -27.50
CA ARG A 988 -2.06 20.78 -28.07
C ARG A 988 -2.64 22.11 -27.62
N GLU A 989 -3.97 22.25 -27.57
CA GLU A 989 -4.62 23.48 -27.12
C GLU A 989 -4.38 23.74 -25.62
N LEU A 990 -4.46 22.71 -24.77
CA LEU A 990 -4.11 22.78 -23.36
C LEU A 990 -2.64 23.19 -23.16
N LEU A 991 -1.72 22.60 -23.92
CA LEU A 991 -0.29 22.97 -23.87
C LEU A 991 -0.07 24.43 -24.29
N GLN A 992 -0.71 24.88 -25.38
CA GLN A 992 -0.65 26.28 -25.81
C GLN A 992 -1.16 27.22 -24.72
N PHE A 993 -2.31 26.90 -24.10
CA PHE A 993 -2.88 27.67 -23.00
C PHE A 993 -1.94 27.74 -21.79
N MET A 994 -1.27 26.64 -21.42
CA MET A 994 -0.28 26.59 -20.34
C MET A 994 1.00 27.41 -20.61
N THR A 995 1.28 27.76 -21.88
CA THR A 995 2.41 28.65 -22.23
C THR A 995 2.06 30.13 -22.27
N SER A 996 0.79 30.50 -22.06
CA SER A 996 0.34 31.89 -22.00
C SER A 996 1.08 32.67 -20.91
N LYS A 997 1.50 33.90 -21.23
CA LYS A 997 2.15 34.82 -20.29
C LYS A 997 1.34 36.10 -20.18
N VAL A 998 0.59 36.21 -19.10
CA VAL A 998 -0.15 37.43 -18.72
C VAL A 998 0.31 37.82 -17.33
N SER A 999 0.47 39.12 -17.07
CA SER A 999 0.83 39.61 -15.74
C SER A 999 -0.42 39.80 -14.90
N TYR A 1000 -0.43 39.22 -13.69
CA TYR A 1000 -1.53 39.30 -12.75
C TYR A 1000 -0.99 39.40 -11.32
N SER A 1001 -1.75 39.98 -10.41
CA SER A 1001 -1.56 39.75 -8.97
C SER A 1001 -2.41 38.56 -8.53
N LEU A 1002 -1.96 37.86 -7.49
CA LEU A 1002 -2.68 36.77 -6.85
C LEU A 1002 -2.76 37.08 -5.35
N ARG A 1003 -3.97 37.17 -4.81
CA ARG A 1003 -4.18 37.31 -3.36
C ARG A 1003 -5.29 36.42 -2.84
N ARG A 1004 -5.20 36.11 -1.56
CA ARG A 1004 -6.26 35.46 -0.80
C ARG A 1004 -7.22 36.54 -0.28
N LEU A 1005 -8.52 36.33 -0.43
CA LEU A 1005 -9.54 37.17 0.18
C LEU A 1005 -9.65 36.90 1.69
N THR A 1006 -9.78 37.96 2.48
CA THR A 1006 -10.13 37.86 3.89
C THR A 1006 -11.62 37.51 4.07
N GLY A 1007 -12.00 37.05 5.26
CA GLY A 1007 -13.41 36.72 5.55
C GLY A 1007 -14.36 37.91 5.44
N LEU A 1008 -13.87 39.14 5.64
CA LEU A 1008 -14.65 40.37 5.49
C LEU A 1008 -14.83 40.75 4.01
N GLU A 1009 -13.76 40.66 3.21
CA GLU A 1009 -13.83 40.91 1.76
C GLU A 1009 -14.74 39.90 1.06
N ALA A 1010 -14.70 38.63 1.48
CA ALA A 1010 -15.57 37.58 0.95
C ALA A 1010 -17.07 37.82 1.23
N GLN A 1011 -17.42 38.54 2.30
CA GLN A 1011 -18.81 38.93 2.61
C GLN A 1011 -19.31 40.08 1.73
N ASN A 1012 -18.44 41.04 1.42
CA ASN A 1012 -18.77 42.23 0.61
C ASN A 1012 -18.33 42.09 -0.87
N LEU A 1013 -18.14 40.85 -1.31
CA LEU A 1013 -17.53 40.56 -2.61
C LEU A 1013 -18.46 40.82 -3.81
N TYR A 1014 -19.76 40.59 -3.60
CA TYR A 1014 -20.75 40.53 -4.66
C TYR A 1014 -21.68 41.75 -4.63
N VAL A 1015 -22.12 42.19 -5.81
CA VAL A 1015 -23.05 43.33 -5.94
C VAL A 1015 -24.46 42.99 -5.44
N GLY A 1016 -24.81 41.70 -5.44
CA GLY A 1016 -26.12 41.21 -4.98
C GLY A 1016 -27.23 41.31 -6.04
N PRO A 1017 -28.43 40.79 -5.76
CA PRO A 1017 -29.52 40.72 -6.73
C PRO A 1017 -30.03 42.12 -7.12
N GLN A 1018 -29.76 42.52 -8.37
CA GLN A 1018 -30.24 43.77 -8.95
C GLN A 1018 -31.59 43.59 -9.66
N THR A 1019 -32.40 44.66 -9.71
CA THR A 1019 -33.57 44.75 -10.59
C THR A 1019 -33.12 45.07 -12.02
N ILE A 1020 -32.99 44.03 -12.85
CA ILE A 1020 -32.47 44.13 -14.22
C ILE A 1020 -33.58 44.52 -15.21
N THR A 1021 -33.37 45.58 -15.99
CA THR A 1021 -34.29 46.07 -17.02
C THR A 1021 -34.00 45.52 -18.44
N ALA A 1022 -32.78 45.07 -18.71
CA ALA A 1022 -32.39 44.35 -19.93
C ALA A 1022 -31.16 43.47 -19.69
N ALA A 1023 -31.04 42.35 -20.41
CA ALA A 1023 -29.81 41.55 -20.41
C ALA A 1023 -28.77 42.18 -21.36
N PRO A 1024 -27.48 42.26 -21.00
CA PRO A 1024 -26.43 42.71 -21.89
C PRO A 1024 -26.29 41.74 -23.06
N SER A 1025 -26.09 42.27 -24.26
CA SER A 1025 -25.73 41.47 -25.43
C SER A 1025 -24.27 40.99 -25.30
N LEU A 1026 -24.06 39.98 -24.45
CA LEU A 1026 -22.83 39.19 -24.43
C LEU A 1026 -22.69 38.55 -25.81
N PRO A 1027 -21.65 38.91 -26.60
CA PRO A 1027 -21.44 38.25 -27.88
C PRO A 1027 -21.05 36.78 -27.63
N GLY A 1028 -21.19 35.91 -28.63
CA GLY A 1028 -21.00 34.44 -28.53
C GLY A 1028 -19.62 33.91 -28.10
N LEU A 1029 -18.75 34.77 -27.57
CA LEU A 1029 -17.47 34.49 -26.94
C LEU A 1029 -17.55 33.51 -25.77
N PHE A 1030 -18.69 33.47 -25.08
CA PHE A 1030 -18.93 32.58 -23.95
C PHE A 1030 -19.86 31.38 -24.28
N GLY A 1031 -20.16 31.16 -25.57
CA GLY A 1031 -21.05 30.12 -26.06
C GLY A 1031 -22.44 30.62 -26.44
N ASN A 1032 -23.35 29.67 -26.73
CA ASN A 1032 -24.72 29.94 -27.19
C ASN A 1032 -25.75 29.96 -26.04
N SER A 1033 -25.32 29.91 -24.77
CA SER A 1033 -26.23 29.96 -23.62
C SER A 1033 -26.79 31.38 -23.42
N THR A 1034 -28.11 31.48 -23.24
CA THR A 1034 -28.75 32.74 -22.86
C THR A 1034 -28.38 33.08 -21.41
N PRO A 1035 -27.70 34.21 -21.13
CA PRO A 1035 -27.30 34.55 -19.77
C PRO A 1035 -28.52 34.77 -18.87
N SER A 1036 -28.53 34.13 -17.70
CA SER A 1036 -29.61 34.25 -16.72
C SER A 1036 -29.13 35.03 -15.48
N PRO A 1037 -29.99 35.81 -14.80
CA PRO A 1037 -29.57 36.57 -13.62
C PRO A 1037 -29.24 35.63 -12.45
N HIS A 1038 -28.08 35.80 -11.81
CA HIS A 1038 -27.70 34.93 -10.69
C HIS A 1038 -28.43 35.34 -9.39
N PRO A 1039 -29.19 34.45 -8.73
CA PRO A 1039 -30.16 34.83 -7.69
C PRO A 1039 -29.56 35.43 -6.41
N THR A 1040 -28.34 35.06 -6.03
CA THR A 1040 -27.67 35.56 -4.81
C THR A 1040 -26.51 36.51 -5.07
N LYS A 1041 -25.62 36.22 -6.04
CA LYS A 1041 -24.44 37.03 -6.36
C LYS A 1041 -24.76 38.32 -7.13
N GLY A 1042 -25.89 38.39 -7.84
CA GLY A 1042 -26.09 39.40 -8.88
C GLY A 1042 -25.28 39.08 -10.15
N GLY A 1043 -25.32 39.99 -11.11
CA GLY A 1043 -24.76 39.75 -12.45
C GLY A 1043 -25.47 38.60 -13.18
N TYR A 1044 -24.76 37.97 -14.11
CA TYR A 1044 -25.31 37.00 -15.04
C TYR A 1044 -24.57 35.66 -14.95
N ALA A 1045 -25.29 34.58 -14.64
CA ALA A 1045 -24.80 33.21 -14.80
C ALA A 1045 -24.73 32.87 -16.30
N VAL A 1046 -23.52 32.60 -16.79
CA VAL A 1046 -23.23 32.32 -18.21
C VAL A 1046 -23.08 30.81 -18.44
N THR A 1047 -22.48 30.13 -17.48
CA THR A 1047 -22.40 28.67 -17.32
C THR A 1047 -22.48 28.33 -15.84
N ASP A 1048 -22.65 27.05 -15.47
CA ASP A 1048 -22.59 26.59 -14.07
C ASP A 1048 -21.28 26.96 -13.36
N PHE A 1049 -20.22 27.22 -14.14
CA PHE A 1049 -18.90 27.62 -13.68
C PHE A 1049 -18.71 29.14 -13.60
N LEU A 1050 -19.24 29.91 -14.56
CA LEU A 1050 -18.90 31.33 -14.75
C LEU A 1050 -20.07 32.27 -14.43
N THR A 1051 -19.87 33.15 -13.44
CA THR A 1051 -20.71 34.32 -13.20
C THR A 1051 -20.04 35.59 -13.75
N TYR A 1052 -20.73 36.28 -14.66
CA TYR A 1052 -20.29 37.52 -15.27
C TYR A 1052 -20.83 38.76 -14.57
N ASN A 1053 -19.97 39.77 -14.37
CA ASN A 1053 -20.30 41.07 -13.78
C ASN A 1053 -21.08 40.98 -12.46
N CYS A 1054 -20.60 40.16 -11.52
CA CYS A 1054 -21.20 39.97 -10.19
C CYS A 1054 -20.32 40.47 -9.05
N LEU A 1055 -19.05 40.77 -9.30
CA LEU A 1055 -18.12 41.34 -8.32
C LEU A 1055 -18.31 42.84 -8.17
N THR A 1056 -18.21 43.35 -6.94
CA THR A 1056 -18.09 44.80 -6.68
C THR A 1056 -16.83 45.37 -7.32
N SER A 1057 -16.86 46.61 -7.77
CA SER A 1057 -15.70 47.31 -8.35
C SER A 1057 -15.64 48.75 -7.84
N ASP A 1058 -14.43 49.22 -7.51
CA ASP A 1058 -14.21 50.65 -7.18
C ASP A 1058 -14.51 51.59 -8.38
N ALA A 1059 -14.75 51.02 -9.57
CA ALA A 1059 -15.12 51.71 -10.81
C ALA A 1059 -16.62 51.66 -11.17
N ASP A 1060 -17.50 51.22 -10.26
CA ASP A 1060 -18.95 50.94 -10.49
C ASP A 1060 -19.86 52.17 -10.77
N LEU A 1061 -19.35 53.19 -11.46
CA LEU A 1061 -20.13 54.32 -11.99
C LEU A 1061 -20.03 54.49 -13.52
N TYR A 1062 -19.16 53.74 -14.21
CA TYR A 1062 -18.79 54.06 -15.61
C TYR A 1062 -18.56 52.86 -16.55
N SER A 1063 -19.30 51.75 -16.39
CA SER A 1063 -19.26 50.61 -17.33
C SER A 1063 -19.44 51.03 -18.80
N ASP A 1064 -20.33 51.98 -19.08
CA ASP A 1064 -20.60 52.47 -20.44
C ASP A 1064 -19.47 53.33 -21.05
N CYS A 1065 -18.52 53.81 -20.24
CA CYS A 1065 -17.42 54.66 -20.69
C CYS A 1065 -16.09 53.90 -20.93
N LEU A 1066 -16.08 52.57 -20.82
CA LEU A 1066 -14.90 51.74 -21.17
C LEU A 1066 -14.70 51.55 -22.69
N ARG A 1067 -15.61 52.08 -23.52
CA ARG A 1067 -15.49 52.10 -24.98
C ARG A 1067 -14.31 52.97 -25.41
N THR A 1068 -13.22 52.35 -25.83
CA THR A 1068 -12.07 53.05 -26.44
C THR A 1068 -12.02 52.77 -27.95
N PHE A 1069 -11.59 53.75 -28.73
CA PHE A 1069 -11.48 53.61 -30.19
C PHE A 1069 -10.50 52.50 -30.55
N TRP A 1070 -10.93 51.63 -31.46
CA TRP A 1070 -10.16 50.49 -31.94
C TRP A 1070 -10.40 50.30 -33.44
N THR A 1071 -9.34 49.97 -34.16
CA THR A 1071 -9.37 49.63 -35.58
C THR A 1071 -9.24 48.12 -35.73
N CYS A 1072 -10.19 47.48 -36.39
CA CYS A 1072 -10.12 46.06 -36.67
C CYS A 1072 -8.88 45.74 -37.54
N PRO A 1073 -8.00 44.82 -37.12
CA PRO A 1073 -6.79 44.47 -37.87
C PRO A 1073 -7.09 43.64 -39.14
N HIS A 1074 -8.34 43.25 -39.34
CA HIS A 1074 -8.80 42.47 -40.49
C HIS A 1074 -9.53 43.35 -41.52
N CYS A 1075 -10.64 43.99 -41.14
CA CYS A 1075 -11.46 44.82 -42.07
C CYS A 1075 -11.30 46.35 -41.91
N GLY A 1076 -10.39 46.82 -41.06
CA GLY A 1076 -10.16 48.26 -40.87
C GLY A 1076 -11.28 49.03 -40.14
N LEU A 1077 -12.33 48.37 -39.66
CA LEU A 1077 -13.44 49.00 -38.93
C LEU A 1077 -12.93 49.78 -37.72
N HIS A 1078 -13.12 51.11 -37.72
CA HIS A 1078 -12.71 52.01 -36.64
C HIS A 1078 -13.91 52.50 -35.83
N MET A 1079 -14.13 51.94 -34.63
CA MET A 1079 -15.24 52.29 -33.74
C MET A 1079 -14.86 52.26 -32.25
N PRO A 1080 -15.58 53.00 -31.38
CA PRO A 1080 -15.40 52.94 -29.93
C PRO A 1080 -16.07 51.68 -29.36
N LEU A 1081 -15.27 50.62 -29.19
CA LEU A 1081 -15.70 49.30 -28.73
C LEU A 1081 -15.06 48.96 -27.38
N THR A 1082 -15.83 48.33 -26.50
CA THR A 1082 -15.32 47.65 -25.29
C THR A 1082 -14.42 46.45 -25.69
N PRO A 1083 -13.52 45.97 -24.80
CA PRO A 1083 -12.71 44.78 -25.08
C PRO A 1083 -13.53 43.55 -25.51
N LEU A 1084 -14.72 43.37 -24.93
CA LEU A 1084 -15.64 42.29 -25.26
C LEU A 1084 -16.21 42.44 -26.68
N GLU A 1085 -16.68 43.63 -27.07
CA GLU A 1085 -17.19 43.91 -28.42
C GLU A 1085 -16.09 43.79 -29.49
N ARG A 1086 -14.84 44.16 -29.18
CA ARG A 1086 -13.69 43.99 -30.10
C ARG A 1086 -13.44 42.52 -30.42
N ILE A 1087 -13.27 41.68 -29.40
CA ILE A 1087 -12.95 40.26 -29.59
C ILE A 1087 -14.13 39.54 -30.28
N ALA A 1088 -15.36 39.97 -30.03
CA ALA A 1088 -16.54 39.51 -30.75
C ALA A 1088 -16.50 39.86 -32.23
N HIS A 1089 -16.16 41.11 -32.56
CA HIS A 1089 -15.99 41.55 -33.92
C HIS A 1089 -14.81 40.83 -34.60
N GLU A 1090 -13.65 40.67 -33.94
CA GLU A 1090 -12.51 39.89 -34.47
C GLU A 1090 -12.93 38.48 -34.87
N ASN A 1091 -13.69 37.79 -34.01
CA ASN A 1091 -14.15 36.41 -34.26
C ASN A 1091 -15.27 36.29 -35.30
N THR A 1092 -15.96 37.38 -35.63
CA THR A 1092 -17.05 37.40 -36.64
C THR A 1092 -16.70 38.22 -37.87
N CYS A 1093 -15.46 38.74 -37.96
CA CYS A 1093 -15.03 39.63 -39.02
C CYS A 1093 -14.97 38.86 -40.36
N PRO A 1094 -15.70 39.29 -41.41
CA PRO A 1094 -15.76 38.58 -42.68
C PRO A 1094 -14.41 38.55 -43.43
N GLU A 1095 -13.49 39.45 -43.09
CA GLU A 1095 -12.13 39.53 -43.67
C GLU A 1095 -11.06 38.84 -42.80
N ALA A 1096 -11.46 38.15 -41.71
CA ALA A 1096 -10.52 37.38 -40.91
C ALA A 1096 -9.99 36.14 -41.68
N PRO A 1097 -8.69 35.79 -41.57
CA PRO A 1097 -8.13 34.64 -42.24
C PRO A 1097 -8.73 33.34 -41.70
N GLN A 1098 -9.44 32.59 -42.55
CA GLN A 1098 -10.09 31.34 -42.18
C GLN A 1098 -9.06 30.28 -41.72
N GLY A 1099 -9.07 29.94 -40.43
CA GLY A 1099 -8.44 28.71 -39.92
C GLY A 1099 -7.06 28.82 -39.25
N GLY A 1100 -6.73 29.91 -38.55
CA GLY A 1100 -5.52 30.00 -37.72
C GLY A 1100 -5.81 30.35 -36.24
N PRO A 1101 -5.11 29.76 -35.24
CA PRO A 1101 -5.33 30.12 -33.84
C PRO A 1101 -4.84 31.55 -33.55
N PRO A 1102 -5.51 32.30 -32.66
CA PRO A 1102 -5.16 33.69 -32.39
C PRO A 1102 -3.80 33.78 -31.69
N GLY A 1103 -2.90 34.60 -32.23
CA GLY A 1103 -1.60 34.88 -31.61
C GLY A 1103 -0.34 34.49 -32.39
N LYS A 1104 -0.25 34.84 -33.69
CA LYS A 1104 1.05 34.95 -34.39
C LYS A 1104 1.12 36.19 -35.29
N ALA A 1105 1.44 37.34 -34.67
CA ALA A 1105 1.91 38.51 -35.42
C ALA A 1105 3.34 38.25 -35.96
N SER A 1106 3.46 37.56 -37.09
CA SER A 1106 4.76 37.37 -37.74
C SER A 1106 5.19 38.66 -38.45
N ARG A 1107 6.19 39.36 -37.89
CA ARG A 1107 6.91 40.44 -38.59
C ARG A 1107 7.60 39.90 -39.84
N ARG A 1108 6.91 39.90 -40.98
CA ARG A 1108 7.55 39.88 -42.31
C ARG A 1108 7.71 41.31 -42.80
N ARG A 1109 8.87 41.91 -42.52
CA ARG A 1109 9.38 43.02 -43.34
C ARG A 1109 9.72 42.43 -44.71
N GLN A 1110 8.86 42.64 -45.70
CA GLN A 1110 9.27 42.48 -47.10
C GLN A 1110 9.82 43.82 -47.58
N SER A 1111 11.09 43.79 -47.99
CA SER A 1111 11.77 44.88 -48.66
C SER A 1111 11.11 45.16 -50.01
N TRP A 1112 10.63 46.37 -50.22
CA TRP A 1112 10.32 46.88 -51.55
C TRP A 1112 11.47 47.76 -52.02
N SER A 1113 12.02 47.42 -53.17
CA SER A 1113 13.16 48.09 -53.79
C SER A 1113 12.78 49.46 -54.35
N SER A 1114 13.68 50.43 -54.20
CA SER A 1114 13.57 51.72 -54.86
C SER A 1114 13.80 51.61 -56.37
N ALA A 1115 12.82 52.01 -57.17
CA ALA A 1115 13.01 52.52 -58.53
C ALA A 1115 11.79 53.36 -58.94
N GLU A 1116 12.05 54.61 -59.35
CA GLU A 1116 11.30 55.40 -60.36
C GLU A 1116 9.78 55.68 -60.12
N ALA A 1117 9.23 56.86 -60.40
CA ALA A 1117 9.81 58.15 -60.80
C ALA A 1117 8.89 59.31 -60.35
N ARG A 1118 9.42 60.54 -60.38
CA ARG A 1118 8.71 61.78 -60.03
C ARG A 1118 7.55 62.08 -61.00
N ARG A 1119 6.43 62.57 -60.47
CA ARG A 1119 5.72 63.77 -60.98
C ARG A 1119 4.65 64.27 -60.00
N GLU A 1120 4.47 65.59 -59.97
CA GLU A 1120 3.56 66.31 -59.08
C GLU A 1120 2.10 66.24 -59.57
N PRO A 1121 1.12 66.47 -58.67
CA PRO A 1121 -0.22 66.90 -59.05
C PRO A 1121 -0.46 68.39 -58.69
N GLU A 1122 -0.79 69.21 -59.69
CA GLU A 1122 -1.53 70.46 -59.47
C GLU A 1122 -3.04 70.26 -59.75
N PRO A 1123 -3.94 71.12 -59.23
CA PRO A 1123 -5.32 70.73 -58.96
C PRO A 1123 -6.39 71.45 -59.79
N GLN A 1124 -7.42 70.72 -60.23
CA GLN A 1124 -8.74 71.26 -60.63
C GLN A 1124 -9.82 70.26 -60.15
N ARG A 1125 -10.80 70.57 -59.27
CA ARG A 1125 -11.87 71.61 -59.20
C ARG A 1125 -13.20 71.18 -59.86
N PHE A 1126 -14.28 71.24 -59.06
CA PHE A 1126 -15.71 71.26 -59.45
C PHE A 1126 -16.26 69.97 -60.13
N LEU A 1127 -17.54 69.58 -60.16
CA LEU A 1127 -18.81 69.82 -59.40
C LEU A 1127 -19.71 68.56 -59.67
N GLU A 1128 -20.89 68.29 -59.09
CA GLU A 1128 -21.83 69.07 -58.25
C GLU A 1128 -22.57 68.17 -57.22
N PHE A 1129 -23.84 68.47 -56.93
CA PHE A 1129 -24.83 67.80 -56.06
C PHE A 1129 -25.60 66.63 -56.71
N GLY A 1130 -26.22 65.79 -55.89
CA GLY A 1130 -27.36 64.93 -56.26
C GLY A 1130 -27.88 64.09 -55.11
N TRP A 1131 -28.99 64.50 -54.48
CA TRP A 1131 -29.74 63.69 -53.51
C TRP A 1131 -30.83 62.88 -54.22
N GLU A 1132 -30.96 61.60 -53.89
CA GLU A 1132 -32.22 60.89 -53.66
C GLU A 1132 -31.96 59.68 -52.74
#